data_AF-A0AAE9ET23-F1
#
_entry.id   AF-A0AAE9ET23-F1
#
_cell.length_a   1.000
_cell.length_b   1.000
_cell.length_c   1.000
_cell.angle_alpha   90.00
_cell.angle_beta   90.00
_cell.angle_gamma   90.00
#
_symmetry.space_group_name_H-M   'P 1'
#
loop_
_entity.id
_entity.type
_entity.pdbx_description
1 polymer ?
#
loop_
_entity_poly.entity_id
_entity_poly.type
_entity_poly.pdbx_seq_one_letter_code
_entity_poly.pdbx_strand_id
1 'polypeptide(L)'
;MNRLLYYGSVESIPFYNCSWKSQEEWFEIGQKRPFLGYPITIFGIFIELLYPPILYIIFKKKLIRHACYKIIVVLALVDMTATACSCLISGPLFIQGAVFCSYPNFIYVSGILVLSTWCTSCLCTLLLFLNRIIFIAVPQYSHLIDGNLAYLSLILIASYFIFWFFFTPTVCFNSVGMAWYPDPLAMEKSSEEAEEYYRNTPQAWNNWIFVSVMVVLYVSYFLKVRKVAKGQQKSKAAKAIVVQCIIICFFNTVCALVYNSFTLITPDPLILLIGQLCWSVNHGCPALIYITMNHTIRREYKKLIFRVTKIKTSVIIMSVEGLLSEVRHFNAHALEVAHGEQLHYGGKRVFSDVKPGCSGAQKGSELKEAVGHAKCHAEKAVNKGGNSGDVSQLQQEHSALVKKVDQLASLVAELQLEISTFKKGQVMINRHVLILGDGNLSFSLAIASSDPGNIYFATVFDSREEFIRKYHADDTLAALGALKNAVLVFGVDATDLPARWCNQFHTIIMNFPHPGGKTNLRKSKILLTGIFKSLHTIMNNDARFLLSLATGQSGIEKVENPWISELPTHKKDSWQAIYLGAEEGFVLDSVEIFDTERFKSYKSSGYKETKKGFNNREGLTLGFKKCDNQQESLEDFRRAETGANSGFNYYRPFYTQDLSFLFKESEIHGERLAMDLIKSLSGNCLAEITEVESLRSICPDPPLPNRIYRIIWQGWKLPMGREMCGRIHEELRCRIEERIEQEELPITSAAPAAAAAAAPAKEEAAGDDDFDLFGSEDEEEDEEKKKIVEERLAAYAEKKAKKAGPIAKSSVILDVKPWDDETDLVEMEKLVRSIEMDGLVWGGGKLLPIGYGIKKLQIITVIEDLKVSVDDLIEKITGDFEDHVQSVDIVAFNKI
;
A
#
# COMPACT_ATOMS: atom_id res chain seq x y z
N MET A 1 -48.69 21.22 2.15
CA MET A 1 -49.68 20.20 1.71
C MET A 1 -51.10 20.46 2.20
N ASN A 2 -51.32 20.84 3.48
CA ASN A 2 -52.68 20.97 4.03
C ASN A 2 -53.61 21.88 3.21
N ARG A 3 -53.10 23.03 2.73
CA ARG A 3 -53.88 23.93 1.84
C ARG A 3 -54.34 23.23 0.55
N LEU A 4 -53.49 22.43 -0.09
CA LEU A 4 -53.86 21.69 -1.30
C LEU A 4 -54.94 20.64 -1.03
N LEU A 5 -54.87 19.95 0.11
CA LEU A 5 -55.89 18.98 0.52
C LEU A 5 -57.23 19.65 0.85
N TYR A 6 -57.19 20.82 1.49
CA TYR A 6 -58.39 21.57 1.85
C TYR A 6 -59.11 22.17 0.64
N TYR A 7 -58.37 22.78 -0.29
CA TYR A 7 -58.93 23.45 -1.47
C TYR A 7 -59.07 22.53 -2.70
N GLY A 8 -58.48 21.34 -2.69
CA GLY A 8 -58.59 20.32 -3.75
C GLY A 8 -57.74 20.56 -5.00
N SER A 9 -57.39 21.81 -5.33
CA SER A 9 -56.48 22.17 -6.43
C SER A 9 -55.65 23.39 -6.09
N VAL A 10 -54.50 23.61 -6.75
CA VAL A 10 -53.64 24.78 -6.52
C VAL A 10 -54.32 26.08 -6.93
N GLU A 11 -55.06 26.07 -8.04
CA GLU A 11 -55.77 27.25 -8.55
C GLU A 11 -56.92 27.69 -7.64
N SER A 12 -57.47 26.75 -6.86
CA SER A 12 -58.50 27.03 -5.85
C SER A 12 -57.93 27.58 -4.54
N ILE A 13 -56.60 27.60 -4.36
CA ILE A 13 -55.98 28.18 -3.17
C ILE A 13 -56.01 29.71 -3.31
N PRO A 14 -56.48 30.44 -2.28
CA PRO A 14 -56.51 31.90 -2.30
C PRO A 14 -55.18 32.50 -2.72
N PHE A 15 -55.25 33.41 -3.69
CA PHE A 15 -54.11 34.16 -4.22
C PHE A 15 -53.02 33.35 -4.96
N TYR A 16 -53.28 32.09 -5.33
CA TYR A 16 -52.42 31.26 -6.20
C TYR A 16 -52.98 31.09 -7.63
N ASN A 17 -54.02 31.86 -7.97
CA ASN A 17 -54.69 31.78 -9.26
C ASN A 17 -53.84 32.46 -10.36
N CYS A 18 -53.56 31.72 -11.43
CA CYS A 18 -52.74 32.15 -12.57
C CYS A 18 -53.53 32.69 -13.78
N SER A 19 -54.85 32.84 -13.66
CA SER A 19 -55.77 33.23 -14.75
C SER A 19 -55.56 34.66 -15.29
N TRP A 20 -54.71 35.45 -14.65
CA TRP A 20 -54.46 36.83 -15.06
C TRP A 20 -53.67 36.95 -16.37
N LYS A 21 -52.88 35.93 -16.76
CA LYS A 21 -52.17 35.88 -18.04
C LYS A 21 -52.30 34.50 -18.67
N SER A 22 -52.16 34.45 -19.99
CA SER A 22 -52.02 33.18 -20.72
C SER A 22 -50.70 32.49 -20.37
N GLN A 23 -50.63 31.18 -20.64
CA GLN A 23 -49.44 30.40 -20.33
C GLN A 23 -48.20 30.86 -21.11
N GLU A 24 -48.36 31.33 -22.35
CA GLU A 24 -47.27 31.87 -23.18
C GLU A 24 -46.70 33.15 -22.59
N GLU A 25 -47.56 34.08 -22.17
CA GLU A 25 -47.16 35.33 -21.52
C GLU A 25 -46.39 35.08 -20.20
N TRP A 26 -46.74 34.02 -19.46
CA TRP A 26 -45.99 33.63 -18.26
C TRP A 26 -44.56 33.15 -18.57
N PHE A 27 -44.34 32.48 -19.70
CA PHE A 27 -42.98 32.11 -20.15
C PHE A 27 -42.17 33.31 -20.65
N GLU A 28 -42.82 34.36 -21.17
CA GLU A 28 -42.14 35.59 -21.59
C GLU A 28 -41.64 36.43 -20.40
N ILE A 29 -42.32 36.36 -19.26
CA ILE A 29 -41.90 37.03 -18.01
C ILE A 29 -40.64 36.37 -17.43
N GLY A 30 -40.50 35.07 -17.59
CA GLY A 30 -39.37 34.33 -17.06
C GLY A 30 -38.09 34.51 -17.88
N GLN A 31 -36.95 34.23 -17.27
CA GLN A 31 -35.64 34.37 -17.91
C GLN A 31 -35.03 33.00 -18.21
N LYS A 32 -34.80 32.72 -19.49
CA LYS A 32 -34.10 31.49 -19.92
C LYS A 32 -32.62 31.57 -19.54
N ARG A 33 -32.16 30.59 -18.76
CA ARG A 33 -30.79 30.52 -18.24
C ARG A 33 -30.16 29.15 -18.54
N PRO A 34 -29.95 28.77 -19.81
CA PRO A 34 -29.40 27.46 -20.17
C PRO A 34 -27.99 27.24 -19.61
N PHE A 35 -27.16 28.28 -19.54
CA PHE A 35 -25.81 28.23 -18.96
C PHE A 35 -25.80 27.95 -17.45
N LEU A 36 -26.92 28.15 -16.76
CA LEU A 36 -27.10 27.75 -15.36
C LEU A 36 -27.81 26.40 -15.27
N GLY A 37 -28.87 26.23 -16.06
CA GLY A 37 -29.74 25.06 -16.01
C GLY A 37 -29.04 23.76 -16.41
N TYR A 38 -28.34 23.72 -17.55
CA TYR A 38 -27.66 22.49 -17.98
C TYR A 38 -26.58 22.01 -16.99
N PRO A 39 -25.65 22.86 -16.51
CA PRO A 39 -24.64 22.41 -15.55
C PRO A 39 -25.23 21.89 -14.24
N ILE A 40 -26.23 22.59 -13.68
CA ILE A 40 -26.88 22.16 -12.45
C ILE A 40 -27.64 20.84 -12.67
N THR A 41 -28.33 20.65 -13.79
CA THR A 41 -28.99 19.37 -14.09
C THR A 41 -27.99 18.23 -14.22
N ILE A 42 -26.88 18.43 -14.93
CA ILE A 42 -25.82 17.41 -15.07
C ILE A 42 -25.23 17.07 -13.70
N PHE A 43 -24.94 18.09 -12.88
CA PHE A 43 -24.46 17.91 -11.52
C PHE A 43 -25.47 17.12 -10.67
N GLY A 44 -26.75 17.47 -10.73
CA GLY A 44 -27.81 16.75 -10.02
C GLY A 44 -27.90 15.28 -10.43
N ILE A 45 -27.86 14.98 -11.73
CA ILE A 45 -27.89 13.59 -12.24
C ILE A 45 -26.69 12.83 -11.70
N PHE A 46 -25.50 13.43 -11.76
CA PHE A 46 -24.30 12.82 -11.24
C PHE A 46 -24.42 12.49 -9.74
N ILE A 47 -24.84 13.46 -8.92
CA ILE A 47 -25.01 13.27 -7.47
C ILE A 47 -26.07 12.19 -7.16
N GLU A 48 -27.20 12.20 -7.85
CA GLU A 48 -28.26 11.20 -7.67
C GLU A 48 -27.81 9.78 -7.99
N LEU A 49 -26.87 9.62 -8.93
CA LEU A 49 -26.26 8.31 -9.22
C LEU A 49 -25.29 7.84 -8.12
N LEU A 50 -24.75 8.75 -7.30
CA LEU A 50 -23.82 8.41 -6.21
C LEU A 50 -24.55 7.83 -4.98
N TYR A 51 -25.72 8.37 -4.63
CA TYR A 51 -26.41 8.03 -3.38
C TYR A 51 -26.92 6.57 -3.28
N PRO A 52 -27.55 5.96 -4.30
CA PRO A 52 -28.06 4.59 -4.19
C PRO A 52 -26.96 3.55 -3.92
N PRO A 53 -25.79 3.57 -4.60
CA PRO A 53 -24.63 2.78 -4.20
C PRO A 53 -24.20 2.98 -2.74
N ILE A 54 -24.16 4.23 -2.26
CA ILE A 54 -23.75 4.56 -0.89
C ILE A 54 -24.72 3.95 0.13
N LEU A 55 -26.03 4.15 -0.08
CA LEU A 55 -27.06 3.55 0.77
C LEU A 55 -26.98 2.03 0.77
N TYR A 56 -26.85 1.41 -0.42
CA TYR A 56 -26.69 -0.03 -0.55
C TYR A 56 -25.51 -0.56 0.28
N ILE A 57 -24.37 0.13 0.27
CA ILE A 57 -23.19 -0.23 1.06
C ILE A 57 -23.47 -0.16 2.55
N ILE A 58 -24.10 0.92 3.03
CA ILE A 58 -24.43 1.10 4.45
C ILE A 58 -25.29 -0.05 4.97
N PHE A 59 -26.33 -0.44 4.21
CA PHE A 59 -27.19 -1.55 4.57
C PHE A 59 -26.48 -2.90 4.44
N LYS A 60 -25.75 -3.14 3.35
CA LYS A 60 -25.01 -4.40 3.11
C LYS A 60 -24.00 -4.68 4.20
N LYS A 61 -23.28 -3.66 4.68
CA LYS A 61 -22.27 -3.77 5.73
C LYS A 61 -22.83 -3.66 7.14
N LYS A 62 -24.15 -3.60 7.31
CA LYS A 62 -24.82 -3.48 8.62
C LYS A 62 -24.33 -2.30 9.47
N LEU A 63 -23.77 -1.27 8.82
CA LEU A 63 -23.27 -0.04 9.46
C LEU A 63 -24.40 0.74 10.16
N ILE A 64 -25.64 0.53 9.70
CA ILE A 64 -26.88 1.07 10.29
C ILE A 64 -27.08 0.74 11.78
N ARG A 65 -26.31 -0.20 12.35
CA ARG A 65 -26.34 -0.51 13.78
C ARG A 65 -25.94 0.70 14.64
N HIS A 66 -25.05 1.54 14.14
CA HIS A 66 -24.56 2.73 14.85
C HIS A 66 -25.52 3.90 14.78
N ALA A 67 -25.50 4.72 15.82
CA ALA A 67 -26.36 5.91 15.94
C ALA A 67 -26.19 6.89 14.78
N CYS A 68 -24.94 7.20 14.40
CA CYS A 68 -24.63 8.18 13.37
C CYS A 68 -25.08 7.72 11.98
N TYR A 69 -24.83 6.47 11.60
CA TYR A 69 -25.29 5.91 10.31
C TYR A 69 -26.82 5.91 10.15
N LYS A 70 -27.59 5.80 11.25
CA LYS A 70 -29.06 5.92 11.18
C LYS A 70 -29.48 7.32 10.75
N ILE A 71 -28.83 8.34 11.29
CA ILE A 71 -29.09 9.74 10.92
C ILE A 71 -28.59 10.01 9.49
N ILE A 72 -27.41 9.48 9.13
CA ILE A 72 -26.84 9.61 7.78
C ILE A 72 -27.75 9.01 6.70
N VAL A 73 -28.37 7.85 6.94
CA VAL A 73 -29.31 7.26 5.95
C VAL A 73 -30.52 8.16 5.75
N VAL A 74 -31.10 8.71 6.82
CA VAL A 74 -32.22 9.65 6.69
C VAL A 74 -31.77 10.92 5.98
N LEU A 75 -30.60 11.46 6.34
CA LEU A 75 -30.04 12.63 5.67
C LEU A 75 -29.80 12.37 4.17
N ALA A 76 -29.28 11.21 3.79
CA ALA A 76 -29.09 10.84 2.40
C ALA A 76 -30.40 10.80 1.61
N LEU A 77 -31.50 10.29 2.19
CA LEU A 77 -32.82 10.33 1.56
C LEU A 77 -33.35 11.76 1.41
N VAL A 78 -33.11 12.60 2.42
CA VAL A 78 -33.45 14.03 2.39
C VAL A 78 -32.62 14.76 1.33
N ASP A 79 -31.33 14.49 1.25
CA ASP A 79 -30.40 15.10 0.29
C ASP A 79 -30.68 14.67 -1.14
N MET A 80 -31.03 13.40 -1.39
CA MET A 80 -31.52 12.97 -2.71
C MET A 80 -32.75 13.78 -3.10
N THR A 81 -33.76 13.83 -2.24
CA THR A 81 -34.98 14.61 -2.54
C THR A 81 -34.67 16.11 -2.75
N ALA A 82 -33.77 16.68 -1.94
CA ALA A 82 -33.35 18.08 -2.06
C ALA A 82 -32.48 18.32 -3.31
N THR A 83 -31.67 17.36 -3.74
CA THR A 83 -30.87 17.39 -4.97
C THR A 83 -31.79 17.31 -6.19
N ALA A 84 -32.77 16.41 -6.18
CA ALA A 84 -33.81 16.36 -7.20
C ALA A 84 -34.51 17.73 -7.32
N CYS A 85 -34.87 18.36 -6.20
CA CYS A 85 -35.53 19.66 -6.22
C CYS A 85 -34.61 20.81 -6.69
N SER A 86 -33.42 20.93 -6.11
CA SER A 86 -32.45 21.99 -6.39
C SER A 86 -31.80 21.87 -7.76
N CYS A 87 -31.74 20.66 -8.32
CA CYS A 87 -31.01 20.40 -9.56
C CYS A 87 -31.87 19.82 -10.68
N LEU A 88 -32.53 18.68 -10.45
CA LEU A 88 -33.29 17.97 -11.50
C LEU A 88 -34.61 18.66 -11.85
N ILE A 89 -35.19 19.39 -10.92
CA ILE A 89 -36.41 20.18 -11.12
C ILE A 89 -36.02 21.63 -11.49
N SER A 90 -35.21 22.28 -10.65
CA SER A 90 -34.84 23.69 -10.88
C SER A 90 -34.04 23.88 -12.19
N GLY A 91 -33.16 22.94 -12.55
CA GLY A 91 -32.33 23.03 -13.77
C GLY A 91 -33.14 23.09 -15.07
N PRO A 92 -34.05 22.14 -15.36
CA PRO A 92 -34.93 22.24 -16.52
C PRO A 92 -35.84 23.47 -16.49
N LEU A 93 -36.33 23.86 -15.31
CA LEU A 93 -37.11 25.09 -15.15
C LEU A 93 -36.28 26.35 -15.49
N PHE A 94 -34.98 26.36 -15.19
CA PHE A 94 -34.06 27.42 -15.63
C PHE A 94 -33.84 27.44 -17.14
N ILE A 95 -33.71 26.27 -17.78
CA ILE A 95 -33.54 26.17 -19.25
C ILE A 95 -34.76 26.78 -19.95
N GLN A 96 -35.96 26.49 -19.44
CA GLN A 96 -37.22 26.95 -20.02
C GLN A 96 -37.55 28.39 -19.66
N GLY A 97 -36.95 28.95 -18.59
CA GLY A 97 -37.33 30.25 -18.05
C GLY A 97 -38.69 30.19 -17.36
N ALA A 98 -38.96 29.13 -16.61
CA ALA A 98 -40.25 28.97 -15.95
C ALA A 98 -40.42 29.93 -14.75
N VAL A 99 -41.67 30.31 -14.50
CA VAL A 99 -42.13 30.96 -13.27
C VAL A 99 -43.25 30.12 -12.67
N PHE A 100 -43.73 30.43 -11.47
CA PHE A 100 -44.78 29.66 -10.78
C PHE A 100 -45.95 29.26 -11.70
N CYS A 101 -46.52 30.25 -12.41
CA CYS A 101 -47.68 30.05 -13.28
C CYS A 101 -47.40 29.32 -14.59
N SER A 102 -46.14 29.06 -14.95
CA SER A 102 -45.81 28.19 -16.09
C SER A 102 -46.27 26.76 -15.85
N TYR A 103 -46.12 26.28 -14.60
CA TYR A 103 -46.47 24.93 -14.16
C TYR A 103 -46.99 24.93 -12.70
N PRO A 104 -48.17 25.51 -12.42
CA PRO A 104 -48.60 25.84 -11.05
C PRO A 104 -48.72 24.60 -10.14
N ASN A 105 -49.36 23.52 -10.60
CA ASN A 105 -49.48 22.29 -9.81
C ASN A 105 -48.12 21.66 -9.50
N PHE A 106 -47.26 21.56 -10.51
CA PHE A 106 -45.94 20.93 -10.37
C PHE A 106 -45.01 21.75 -9.47
N ILE A 107 -44.95 23.08 -9.69
CA ILE A 107 -44.09 23.97 -8.90
C ILE A 107 -44.59 24.07 -7.47
N TYR A 108 -45.91 24.14 -7.23
CA TYR A 108 -46.47 24.16 -5.89
C TYR A 108 -46.11 22.89 -5.09
N VAL A 109 -46.31 21.70 -5.69
CA VAL A 109 -46.01 20.42 -5.04
C VAL A 109 -44.50 20.26 -4.81
N SER A 110 -43.69 20.61 -5.82
CA SER A 110 -42.23 20.58 -5.70
C SER A 110 -41.73 21.54 -4.62
N GLY A 111 -42.36 22.71 -4.49
CA GLY A 111 -42.07 23.70 -3.47
C GLY A 111 -42.27 23.22 -2.04
N ILE A 112 -43.30 22.38 -1.81
CA ILE A 112 -43.53 21.75 -0.50
C ILE A 112 -42.35 20.85 -0.17
N LEU A 113 -41.87 20.08 -1.14
CA LEU A 113 -40.72 19.19 -0.97
C LEU A 113 -39.42 19.99 -0.76
N VAL A 114 -39.20 21.04 -1.54
CA VAL A 114 -38.06 21.97 -1.39
C VAL A 114 -37.95 22.47 0.05
N LEU A 115 -39.03 23.04 0.58
CA LEU A 115 -39.03 23.60 1.92
C LEU A 115 -38.87 22.51 3.00
N SER A 116 -39.61 21.41 2.87
CA SER A 116 -39.60 20.34 3.86
C SER A 116 -38.23 19.68 3.96
N THR A 117 -37.59 19.41 2.82
CA THR A 117 -36.28 18.79 2.76
C THR A 117 -35.17 19.75 3.20
N TRP A 118 -35.23 21.03 2.82
CA TRP A 118 -34.31 22.06 3.31
C TRP A 118 -34.30 22.12 4.84
N CYS A 119 -35.46 22.38 5.46
CA CYS A 119 -35.53 22.50 6.92
C CYS A 119 -35.12 21.20 7.63
N THR A 120 -35.54 20.05 7.09
CA THR A 120 -35.17 18.74 7.65
C THR A 120 -33.66 18.49 7.55
N SER A 121 -33.02 18.89 6.45
CA SER A 121 -31.57 18.78 6.28
C SER A 121 -30.82 19.61 7.32
N CYS A 122 -31.27 20.84 7.61
CA CYS A 122 -30.69 21.69 8.65
C CYS A 122 -30.71 21.00 10.03
N LEU A 123 -31.85 20.40 10.38
CA LEU A 123 -31.98 19.65 11.63
C LEU A 123 -31.08 18.41 11.66
N CYS A 124 -31.03 17.64 10.57
CA CYS A 124 -30.13 16.49 10.45
C CYS A 124 -28.66 16.90 10.64
N THR A 125 -28.20 17.97 9.97
CA THR A 125 -26.83 18.48 10.12
C THR A 125 -26.54 18.91 11.56
N LEU A 126 -27.49 19.59 12.22
CA LEU A 126 -27.36 20.00 13.62
C LEU A 126 -27.24 18.80 14.55
N LEU A 127 -28.09 17.79 14.38
CA LEU A 127 -28.06 16.57 15.19
C LEU A 127 -26.78 15.76 14.96
N LEU A 128 -26.27 15.69 13.73
CA LEU A 128 -24.97 15.05 13.43
C LEU A 128 -23.81 15.79 14.10
N PHE A 129 -23.79 17.13 14.04
CA PHE A 129 -22.72 17.91 14.65
C PHE A 129 -22.77 17.85 16.18
N LEU A 130 -23.97 17.87 16.75
CA LEU A 130 -24.20 17.68 18.19
C LEU A 130 -23.76 16.27 18.64
N ASN A 131 -24.13 15.24 17.87
CA ASN A 131 -23.66 13.87 18.09
C ASN A 131 -22.13 13.84 18.15
N ARG A 132 -21.45 14.45 17.17
CA ARG A 132 -19.99 14.56 17.18
C ARG A 132 -19.48 15.27 18.43
N ILE A 133 -19.93 16.48 18.76
CA ILE A 133 -19.47 17.22 19.95
C ILE A 133 -19.65 16.41 21.24
N ILE A 134 -20.77 15.72 21.40
CA ILE A 134 -21.06 14.90 22.59
C ILE A 134 -20.04 13.77 22.72
N PHE A 135 -19.76 13.10 21.60
CA PHE A 135 -18.73 12.07 21.52
C PHE A 135 -17.37 12.63 21.99
N ILE A 136 -16.97 13.83 21.52
CA ILE A 136 -15.71 14.52 21.91
C ILE A 136 -15.68 14.93 23.37
N ALA A 137 -16.73 15.60 23.80
CA ALA A 137 -16.75 16.34 25.05
C ALA A 137 -16.99 15.44 26.25
N VAL A 138 -17.73 14.32 26.08
CA VAL A 138 -18.14 13.47 27.20
C VAL A 138 -18.07 11.97 26.85
N PRO A 139 -16.86 11.41 26.66
CA PRO A 139 -16.66 10.02 26.22
C PRO A 139 -17.28 8.98 27.17
N GLN A 140 -17.32 9.31 28.46
CA GLN A 140 -17.86 8.49 29.55
C GLN A 140 -19.36 8.19 29.46
N TYR A 141 -20.15 9.01 28.75
CA TYR A 141 -21.59 8.77 28.56
C TYR A 141 -21.94 8.26 27.16
N SER A 142 -20.94 8.01 26.29
CA SER A 142 -21.13 7.51 24.92
C SER A 142 -22.07 6.29 24.85
N HIS A 143 -21.99 5.37 25.82
CA HIS A 143 -22.84 4.18 25.88
C HIS A 143 -24.31 4.45 26.25
N LEU A 144 -24.61 5.51 26.99
CA LEU A 144 -26.00 5.93 27.28
C LEU A 144 -26.61 6.71 26.12
N ILE A 145 -25.75 7.32 25.29
CA ILE A 145 -26.07 8.07 24.10
C ILE A 145 -26.25 7.14 22.88
N ASP A 146 -25.48 6.05 22.81
CA ASP A 146 -25.60 5.02 21.80
C ASP A 146 -26.96 4.31 21.89
N GLY A 147 -27.74 4.40 20.80
CA GLY A 147 -29.04 3.75 20.68
C GLY A 147 -30.21 4.70 20.96
N ASN A 148 -30.49 5.01 22.23
CA ASN A 148 -31.71 5.74 22.62
C ASN A 148 -31.76 7.15 22.03
N LEU A 149 -30.64 7.90 22.04
CA LEU A 149 -30.59 9.23 21.46
C LEU A 149 -30.76 9.19 19.94
N ALA A 150 -30.28 8.14 19.28
CA ALA A 150 -30.42 7.98 17.84
C ALA A 150 -31.88 7.80 17.44
N TYR A 151 -32.63 6.93 18.12
CA TYR A 151 -34.06 6.74 17.82
C TYR A 151 -34.89 7.98 18.14
N LEU A 152 -34.59 8.69 19.24
CA LEU A 152 -35.20 9.98 19.54
C LEU A 152 -34.91 11.01 18.44
N SER A 153 -33.67 11.04 17.94
CA SER A 153 -33.27 11.91 16.83
C SER A 153 -34.05 11.58 15.55
N LEU A 154 -34.26 10.30 15.24
CA LEU A 154 -35.06 9.88 14.08
C LEU A 154 -36.53 10.29 14.20
N ILE A 155 -37.13 10.12 15.39
CA ILE A 155 -38.51 10.55 15.65
C ILE A 155 -38.61 12.08 15.50
N LEU A 156 -37.64 12.81 16.04
CA LEU A 156 -37.57 14.26 15.91
C LEU A 156 -37.44 14.69 14.44
N ILE A 157 -36.56 14.08 13.66
CA ILE A 157 -36.40 14.36 12.22
C ILE A 157 -37.70 14.08 11.45
N ALA A 158 -38.33 12.93 11.69
CA ALA A 158 -39.57 12.56 11.00
C ALA A 158 -40.73 13.51 11.34
N SER A 159 -40.92 13.82 12.63
CA SER A 159 -41.92 14.81 13.07
C SER A 159 -41.65 16.21 12.52
N TYR A 160 -40.38 16.61 12.44
CA TYR A 160 -39.99 17.89 11.82
C TYR A 160 -40.34 17.91 10.33
N PHE A 161 -40.00 16.87 9.57
CA PHE A 161 -40.37 16.77 8.16
C PHE A 161 -41.89 16.86 7.96
N ILE A 162 -42.67 16.09 8.74
CA ILE A 162 -44.13 16.10 8.70
C ILE A 162 -44.67 17.52 9.00
N PHE A 163 -44.08 18.20 9.98
CA PHE A 163 -44.47 19.56 10.32
C PHE A 163 -44.35 20.49 9.11
N TRP A 164 -43.19 20.53 8.46
CA TRP A 164 -42.97 21.38 7.28
C TRP A 164 -43.85 20.98 6.10
N PHE A 165 -43.98 19.69 5.85
CA PHE A 165 -44.74 19.18 4.70
C PHE A 165 -46.22 19.56 4.77
N PHE A 166 -46.84 19.47 5.96
CA PHE A 166 -48.27 19.73 6.10
C PHE A 166 -48.60 21.16 6.52
N PHE A 167 -47.87 21.74 7.48
CA PHE A 167 -48.36 22.89 8.26
C PHE A 167 -47.71 24.23 7.90
N THR A 168 -46.81 24.26 6.91
CA THR A 168 -46.16 25.51 6.49
C THR A 168 -46.56 25.94 5.07
N PRO A 169 -46.57 27.25 4.76
CA PRO A 169 -46.73 27.76 3.40
C PRO A 169 -45.61 27.24 2.49
N THR A 170 -45.93 26.93 1.24
CA THR A 170 -44.94 26.44 0.27
C THR A 170 -44.08 27.59 -0.26
N VAL A 171 -43.02 27.23 -0.97
CA VAL A 171 -42.25 28.13 -1.83
C VAL A 171 -42.52 27.81 -3.31
N CYS A 172 -42.25 28.76 -4.20
CA CYS A 172 -42.59 28.75 -5.62
C CYS A 172 -41.37 29.16 -6.43
N PHE A 173 -41.06 28.39 -7.47
CA PHE A 173 -39.90 28.65 -8.32
C PHE A 173 -40.07 29.91 -9.18
N ASN A 174 -38.99 30.69 -9.28
CA ASN A 174 -38.92 31.78 -10.24
C ASN A 174 -37.53 31.87 -10.90
N SER A 175 -37.50 31.74 -12.22
CA SER A 175 -36.26 31.77 -13.02
C SER A 175 -35.54 33.13 -13.02
N VAL A 176 -36.26 34.23 -12.86
CA VAL A 176 -35.67 35.59 -12.81
C VAL A 176 -34.85 35.74 -11.55
N GLY A 177 -35.43 35.38 -10.40
CA GLY A 177 -34.81 35.48 -9.09
C GLY A 177 -33.87 34.32 -8.72
N MET A 178 -33.72 33.32 -9.59
CA MET A 178 -32.85 32.15 -9.37
C MET A 178 -33.08 31.43 -8.03
N ALA A 179 -34.33 31.44 -7.56
CA ALA A 179 -34.68 30.96 -6.23
C ALA A 179 -36.13 30.49 -6.14
N TRP A 180 -36.45 29.87 -5.01
CA TRP A 180 -37.81 29.49 -4.64
C TRP A 180 -38.36 30.48 -3.60
N TYR A 181 -39.34 31.30 -3.98
CA TYR A 181 -39.92 32.35 -3.14
C TYR A 181 -41.20 31.89 -2.46
N PRO A 182 -41.51 32.34 -1.24
CA PRO A 182 -42.84 32.12 -0.67
C PRO A 182 -43.94 32.74 -1.54
N ASP A 183 -43.69 33.92 -2.10
CA ASP A 183 -44.61 34.60 -3.00
C ASP A 183 -44.65 33.92 -4.39
N PRO A 184 -45.83 33.46 -4.87
CA PRO A 184 -45.98 32.89 -6.20
C PRO A 184 -45.79 33.91 -7.34
N LEU A 185 -45.81 35.22 -7.05
CA LEU A 185 -45.75 36.31 -8.03
C LEU A 185 -46.79 36.15 -9.15
N ALA A 186 -47.98 35.65 -8.79
CA ALA A 186 -49.07 35.36 -9.71
C ALA A 186 -49.93 36.60 -10.06
N MET A 187 -49.69 37.73 -9.40
CA MET A 187 -50.42 39.00 -9.56
C MET A 187 -49.47 40.16 -9.85
N GLU A 188 -49.95 41.21 -10.51
CA GLU A 188 -49.15 42.39 -10.89
C GLU A 188 -48.57 43.10 -9.66
N LYS A 189 -49.40 43.19 -8.64
CA LYS A 189 -49.11 43.83 -7.37
C LYS A 189 -49.81 43.05 -6.28
N SER A 190 -49.03 42.52 -5.35
CA SER A 190 -49.52 41.84 -4.16
C SER A 190 -50.27 42.84 -3.26
N SER A 191 -51.42 42.42 -2.72
CA SER A 191 -52.06 43.10 -1.59
C SER A 191 -51.38 42.70 -0.28
N GLU A 192 -51.47 43.53 0.76
CA GLU A 192 -50.90 43.20 2.08
C GLU A 192 -51.42 41.84 2.62
N GLU A 193 -52.71 41.57 2.39
CA GLU A 193 -53.36 40.30 2.75
C GLU A 193 -52.75 39.09 2.02
N ALA A 194 -52.39 39.27 0.74
CA ALA A 194 -51.75 38.24 -0.05
C ALA A 194 -50.31 38.01 0.44
N GLU A 195 -49.53 39.07 0.65
CA GLU A 195 -48.16 38.98 1.18
C GLU A 195 -48.11 38.27 2.52
N GLU A 196 -49.05 38.54 3.42
CA GLU A 196 -49.19 37.83 4.69
C GLU A 196 -49.56 36.35 4.49
N TYR A 197 -50.42 36.05 3.51
CA TYR A 197 -50.87 34.69 3.22
C TYR A 197 -49.74 33.75 2.76
N TYR A 198 -48.78 34.28 2.00
CA TYR A 198 -47.61 33.54 1.53
C TYR A 198 -46.43 33.61 2.49
N ARG A 199 -46.44 34.55 3.45
CA ARG A 199 -45.29 34.80 4.31
C ARG A 199 -44.85 33.54 5.04
N ASN A 200 -43.59 33.17 4.84
CA ASN A 200 -42.99 32.02 5.50
C ASN A 200 -42.02 32.44 6.61
N THR A 201 -42.54 33.13 7.63
CA THR A 201 -41.74 33.47 8.81
C THR A 201 -41.13 32.25 9.52
N PRO A 202 -41.78 31.06 9.55
CA PRO A 202 -41.15 29.87 10.13
C PRO A 202 -39.83 29.52 9.45
N GLN A 203 -39.74 29.58 8.12
CA GLN A 203 -38.51 29.28 7.38
C GLN A 203 -37.36 30.21 7.79
N ALA A 204 -37.65 31.51 7.88
CA ALA A 204 -36.66 32.51 8.29
C ALA A 204 -36.13 32.23 9.71
N TRP A 205 -37.03 31.87 10.64
CA TRP A 205 -36.66 31.46 12.00
C TRP A 205 -35.85 30.17 12.03
N ASN A 206 -36.20 29.14 11.25
CA ASN A 206 -35.40 27.92 11.11
C ASN A 206 -33.95 28.26 10.73
N ASN A 207 -33.78 29.12 9.72
CA ASN A 207 -32.46 29.54 9.25
C ASN A 207 -31.69 30.33 10.31
N TRP A 208 -32.33 31.28 11.01
CA TRP A 208 -31.68 32.05 12.08
C TRP A 208 -31.28 31.18 13.27
N ILE A 209 -32.15 30.26 13.68
CA ILE A 209 -31.87 29.29 14.75
C ILE A 209 -30.71 28.40 14.33
N PHE A 210 -30.73 27.87 13.11
CA PHE A 210 -29.67 27.02 12.59
C PHE A 210 -28.31 27.75 12.62
N VAL A 211 -28.22 28.95 12.04
CA VAL A 211 -26.96 29.73 12.01
C VAL A 211 -26.47 30.05 13.42
N SER A 212 -27.38 30.50 14.30
CA SER A 212 -27.02 30.87 15.68
C SER A 212 -26.53 29.67 16.49
N VAL A 213 -27.25 28.55 16.42
CA VAL A 213 -26.86 27.32 17.12
C VAL A 213 -25.55 26.76 16.56
N MET A 214 -25.36 26.78 15.24
CA MET A 214 -24.12 26.33 14.62
C MET A 214 -22.91 27.14 15.10
N VAL A 215 -23.01 28.47 15.17
CA VAL A 215 -21.93 29.32 15.72
C VAL A 215 -21.58 28.90 17.16
N VAL A 216 -22.58 28.71 18.02
CA VAL A 216 -22.36 28.27 19.41
C VAL A 216 -21.67 26.90 19.45
N LEU A 217 -22.16 25.95 18.65
CA LEU A 217 -21.59 24.61 18.58
C LEU A 217 -20.14 24.65 18.07
N TYR A 218 -19.81 25.45 17.05
CA TYR A 218 -18.45 25.61 16.54
C TYR A 218 -17.49 26.23 17.54
N VAL A 219 -17.92 27.27 18.24
CA VAL A 219 -17.11 27.89 19.30
C VAL A 219 -16.87 26.87 20.43
N SER A 220 -17.90 26.15 20.85
CA SER A 220 -17.78 25.11 21.89
C SER A 220 -16.83 23.98 21.47
N TYR A 221 -16.90 23.56 20.20
CA TYR A 221 -16.05 22.56 19.59
C TYR A 221 -14.59 23.01 19.57
N PHE A 222 -14.32 24.22 19.07
CA PHE A 222 -12.95 24.75 18.94
C PHE A 222 -12.27 24.92 20.30
N LEU A 223 -13.01 25.42 21.30
CA LEU A 223 -12.51 25.54 22.68
C LEU A 223 -12.17 24.17 23.30
N LYS A 224 -13.00 23.15 23.06
CA LYS A 224 -12.79 21.78 23.55
C LYS A 224 -11.62 21.10 22.84
N VAL A 225 -11.56 21.16 21.51
CA VAL A 225 -10.45 20.59 20.73
C VAL A 225 -9.12 21.26 21.08
N ARG A 226 -9.09 22.59 21.26
CA ARG A 226 -7.88 23.30 21.72
C ARG A 226 -7.44 22.87 23.12
N LYS A 227 -8.37 22.49 24.00
CA LYS A 227 -8.08 21.96 25.34
C LYS A 227 -7.56 20.52 25.30
N VAL A 228 -8.08 19.68 24.41
CA VAL A 228 -7.66 18.28 24.25
C VAL A 228 -6.32 18.18 23.48
N ALA A 229 -6.09 19.06 22.50
CA ALA A 229 -4.85 19.11 21.72
C ALA A 229 -3.60 19.51 22.53
N LYS A 230 -3.77 20.06 23.74
CA LYS A 230 -2.66 20.41 24.65
C LYS A 230 -2.06 19.20 25.38
N GLY A 231 -2.61 17.99 25.24
CA GLY A 231 -2.17 16.81 26.01
C GLY A 231 -1.89 15.52 25.24
N GLN A 232 -2.26 15.39 23.96
CA GLN A 232 -2.10 14.14 23.20
C GLN A 232 -1.91 14.36 21.69
N GLN A 233 -1.18 13.44 21.06
CA GLN A 233 -0.88 13.40 19.63
C GLN A 233 -2.17 13.26 18.80
N LYS A 234 -2.36 14.18 17.84
CA LYS A 234 -3.62 14.32 17.07
C LYS A 234 -3.83 13.13 16.11
N SER A 235 -4.89 12.34 16.33
CA SER A 235 -5.34 11.31 15.38
C SER A 235 -5.74 11.94 14.03
N LYS A 236 -5.25 11.36 12.92
CA LYS A 236 -5.58 11.79 11.54
C LYS A 236 -7.08 11.68 11.24
N ALA A 237 -7.77 10.67 11.82
CA ALA A 237 -9.21 10.46 11.64
C ALA A 237 -10.03 11.59 12.27
N ALA A 238 -9.67 12.02 13.48
CA ALA A 238 -10.32 13.13 14.16
C ALA A 238 -10.25 14.42 13.33
N LYS A 239 -9.11 14.70 12.67
CA LYS A 239 -8.96 15.87 11.77
C LYS A 239 -9.89 15.79 10.55
N ALA A 240 -9.99 14.63 9.90
CA ALA A 240 -10.83 14.45 8.72
C ALA A 240 -12.32 14.68 9.03
N ILE A 241 -12.80 14.18 10.16
CA ILE A 241 -14.16 14.37 10.68
C ILE A 241 -14.48 15.86 10.88
N VAL A 242 -13.50 16.67 11.33
CA VAL A 242 -13.69 18.13 11.50
C VAL A 242 -13.90 18.81 10.16
N VAL A 243 -13.03 18.49 9.20
CA VAL A 243 -13.02 19.13 7.87
C VAL A 243 -14.34 18.88 7.16
N GLN A 244 -14.89 17.66 7.24
CA GLN A 244 -16.21 17.32 6.70
C GLN A 244 -17.31 18.23 7.24
N CYS A 245 -17.38 18.40 8.57
CA CYS A 245 -18.41 19.22 9.19
C CYS A 245 -18.28 20.69 8.77
N ILE A 246 -17.06 21.22 8.70
CA ILE A 246 -16.81 22.61 8.27
C ILE A 246 -17.34 22.83 6.86
N ILE A 247 -17.05 21.91 5.93
CA ILE A 247 -17.50 22.02 4.53
C ILE A 247 -19.03 22.01 4.45
N ILE A 248 -19.69 21.02 5.08
CA ILE A 248 -21.17 20.90 5.05
C ILE A 248 -21.84 22.12 5.69
N CYS A 249 -21.34 22.58 6.83
CA CYS A 249 -21.92 23.73 7.52
C CYS A 249 -21.69 25.04 6.77
N PHE A 250 -20.59 25.18 6.03
CA PHE A 250 -20.31 26.38 5.23
C PHE A 250 -21.41 26.59 4.18
N PHE A 251 -21.70 25.57 3.35
CA PHE A 251 -22.72 25.69 2.31
C PHE A 251 -24.12 25.90 2.89
N ASN A 252 -24.48 25.16 3.95
CA ASN A 252 -25.74 25.35 4.67
C ASN A 252 -25.91 26.79 5.20
N THR A 253 -24.83 27.36 5.78
CA THR A 253 -24.85 28.72 6.34
C THR A 253 -25.01 29.76 5.24
N VAL A 254 -24.28 29.64 4.14
CA VAL A 254 -24.38 30.56 3.00
C VAL A 254 -25.81 30.55 2.45
N CYS A 255 -26.39 29.38 2.22
CA CYS A 255 -27.76 29.25 1.72
C CYS A 255 -28.79 29.85 2.68
N ALA A 256 -28.68 29.56 3.99
CA ALA A 256 -29.57 30.11 5.01
C ALA A 256 -29.52 31.64 5.04
N LEU A 257 -28.33 32.24 4.92
CA LEU A 257 -28.15 33.69 4.89
C LEU A 257 -28.71 34.32 3.62
N VAL A 258 -28.47 33.72 2.44
CA VAL A 258 -29.04 34.22 1.18
C VAL A 258 -30.57 34.19 1.22
N TYR A 259 -31.17 33.07 1.64
CA TYR A 259 -32.63 32.98 1.72
C TYR A 259 -33.24 33.91 2.79
N ASN A 260 -32.55 34.14 3.90
CA ASN A 260 -33.01 35.11 4.90
C ASN A 260 -32.88 36.56 4.41
N SER A 261 -31.91 36.85 3.55
CA SER A 261 -31.74 38.19 3.00
C SER A 261 -32.96 38.66 2.19
N PHE A 262 -33.73 37.74 1.60
CA PHE A 262 -35.00 38.04 0.93
C PHE A 262 -36.03 38.75 1.83
N THR A 263 -35.94 38.55 3.15
CA THR A 263 -36.83 39.22 4.10
C THR A 263 -36.42 40.67 4.40
N LEU A 264 -35.22 41.07 4.00
CA LEU A 264 -34.62 42.36 4.32
C LEU A 264 -34.42 43.22 3.07
N ILE A 265 -33.93 42.62 1.98
CA ILE A 265 -33.54 43.28 0.74
C ILE A 265 -33.78 42.35 -0.46
N THR A 266 -33.81 42.93 -1.67
CA THR A 266 -33.68 42.18 -2.92
C THR A 266 -32.20 41.95 -3.24
N PRO A 267 -31.69 40.72 -3.19
CA PRO A 267 -30.26 40.46 -3.39
C PRO A 267 -29.85 40.66 -4.84
N ASP A 268 -28.60 41.05 -5.05
CA ASP A 268 -27.99 41.17 -6.37
C ASP A 268 -28.02 39.80 -7.11
N PRO A 269 -28.21 39.77 -8.44
CA PRO A 269 -28.22 38.52 -9.21
C PRO A 269 -27.01 37.61 -8.97
N LEU A 270 -25.82 38.15 -8.70
CA LEU A 270 -24.65 37.33 -8.36
C LEU A 270 -24.82 36.59 -7.03
N ILE A 271 -25.41 37.25 -6.02
CA ILE A 271 -25.69 36.64 -4.71
C ILE A 271 -26.72 35.52 -4.86
N LEU A 272 -27.74 35.72 -5.71
CA LEU A 272 -28.76 34.71 -6.02
C LEU A 272 -28.15 33.51 -6.74
N LEU A 273 -27.27 33.75 -7.70
CA LEU A 273 -26.52 32.70 -8.39
C LEU A 273 -25.66 31.89 -7.41
N ILE A 274 -24.91 32.56 -6.53
CA ILE A 274 -24.11 31.92 -5.49
C ILE A 274 -25.01 31.10 -4.55
N GLY A 275 -26.15 31.66 -4.13
CA GLY A 275 -27.13 30.96 -3.30
C GLY A 275 -27.61 29.66 -3.95
N GLN A 276 -27.98 29.70 -5.23
CA GLN A 276 -28.42 28.53 -5.98
C GLN A 276 -27.32 27.47 -6.14
N LEU A 277 -26.09 27.89 -6.45
CA LEU A 277 -24.95 26.97 -6.58
C LEU A 277 -24.58 26.35 -5.23
N CYS A 278 -24.50 27.16 -4.17
CA CYS A 278 -24.26 26.69 -2.81
C CYS A 278 -25.35 25.71 -2.36
N TRP A 279 -26.62 25.93 -2.72
CA TRP A 279 -27.70 25.03 -2.36
C TRP A 279 -27.59 23.69 -3.09
N SER A 280 -27.20 23.72 -4.36
CA SER A 280 -26.93 22.52 -5.15
C SER A 280 -25.76 21.72 -4.54
N VAL A 281 -24.65 22.40 -4.22
CA VAL A 281 -23.47 21.76 -3.61
C VAL A 281 -23.75 21.29 -2.18
N ASN A 282 -24.59 21.98 -1.41
CA ASN A 282 -24.93 21.62 -0.04
C ASN A 282 -25.45 20.19 0.07
N HIS A 283 -26.35 19.81 -0.84
CA HIS A 283 -26.94 18.46 -0.87
C HIS A 283 -26.12 17.47 -1.71
N GLY A 284 -25.20 17.93 -2.57
CA GLY A 284 -24.28 17.06 -3.30
C GLY A 284 -22.99 16.69 -2.56
N CYS A 285 -22.50 17.60 -1.71
CA CYS A 285 -21.24 17.43 -0.99
C CYS A 285 -21.22 16.24 -0.02
N PRO A 286 -22.32 15.84 0.67
CA PRO A 286 -22.30 14.71 1.58
C PRO A 286 -22.01 13.40 0.84
N ALA A 287 -22.61 13.18 -0.35
CA ALA A 287 -22.27 12.04 -1.20
C ALA A 287 -20.79 12.00 -1.56
N LEU A 288 -20.22 13.15 -1.97
CA LEU A 288 -18.79 13.27 -2.28
C LEU A 288 -17.92 12.99 -1.05
N ILE A 289 -18.29 13.52 0.11
CA ILE A 289 -17.61 13.29 1.39
C ILE A 289 -17.66 11.80 1.77
N TYR A 290 -18.78 11.11 1.57
CA TYR A 290 -18.88 9.68 1.86
C TYR A 290 -17.98 8.84 0.95
N ILE A 291 -17.88 9.16 -0.34
CA ILE A 291 -17.01 8.40 -1.25
C ILE A 291 -15.54 8.82 -1.20
N THR A 292 -15.18 9.98 -0.65
CA THR A 292 -13.78 10.45 -0.57
C THR A 292 -13.18 10.28 0.81
N MET A 293 -13.92 10.61 1.87
CA MET A 293 -13.40 10.73 3.23
C MET A 293 -13.88 9.65 4.19
N ASN A 294 -14.96 8.91 3.88
CA ASN A 294 -15.34 7.72 4.64
C ASN A 294 -14.66 6.47 4.04
N HIS A 295 -13.69 5.91 4.78
CA HIS A 295 -12.86 4.81 4.28
C HIS A 295 -13.67 3.59 3.85
N THR A 296 -14.64 3.20 4.68
CA THR A 296 -15.49 2.02 4.47
C THR A 296 -16.40 2.20 3.26
N ILE A 297 -17.08 3.34 3.15
CA ILE A 297 -17.95 3.62 2.00
C ILE A 297 -17.14 3.74 0.72
N ARG A 298 -16.05 4.52 0.71
CA ARG A 298 -15.15 4.69 -0.44
C ARG A 298 -14.65 3.36 -1.00
N ARG A 299 -14.18 2.47 -0.13
CA ARG A 299 -13.63 1.18 -0.53
C ARG A 299 -14.70 0.31 -1.18
N GLU A 300 -15.86 0.17 -0.55
CA GLU A 300 -16.94 -0.66 -1.07
C GLU A 300 -17.60 -0.04 -2.30
N TYR A 301 -17.63 1.28 -2.41
CA TYR A 301 -18.08 2.01 -3.59
C TYR A 301 -17.15 1.72 -4.78
N LYS A 302 -15.83 1.80 -4.58
CA LYS A 302 -14.85 1.38 -5.60
C LYS A 302 -15.04 -0.09 -5.99
N LYS A 303 -15.28 -0.98 -5.03
CA LYS A 303 -15.57 -2.40 -5.32
C LYS A 303 -16.88 -2.58 -6.10
N LEU A 304 -17.89 -1.75 -5.89
CA LEU A 304 -19.20 -1.88 -6.56
C LEU A 304 -19.15 -1.37 -8.00
N ILE A 305 -18.53 -0.19 -8.22
CA ILE A 305 -18.47 0.45 -9.54
C ILE A 305 -17.41 -0.20 -10.44
N PHE A 306 -16.23 -0.53 -9.91
CA PHE A 306 -15.12 -1.09 -10.70
C PHE A 306 -15.09 -2.64 -10.74
N ARG A 307 -16.13 -3.35 -10.26
CA ARG A 307 -16.26 -4.83 -10.40
C ARG A 307 -17.45 -5.27 -11.26
N VAL A 308 -17.76 -4.58 -12.35
CA VAL A 308 -18.35 -5.30 -13.49
C VAL A 308 -17.18 -5.98 -14.21
N THR A 309 -17.19 -7.32 -14.20
CA THR A 309 -16.16 -8.30 -14.62
C THR A 309 -15.02 -8.63 -13.65
N LYS A 310 -15.38 -9.25 -12.51
CA LYS A 310 -14.63 -10.42 -12.01
C LYS A 310 -15.62 -11.47 -11.48
N ILE A 311 -16.45 -12.00 -12.37
CA ILE A 311 -17.21 -13.22 -12.09
C ILE A 311 -16.25 -14.39 -12.25
N LYS A 312 -16.09 -15.16 -11.19
CA LYS A 312 -15.40 -16.45 -11.15
C LYS A 312 -16.10 -17.43 -12.10
N THR A 313 -15.66 -17.46 -13.36
CA THR A 313 -15.96 -18.52 -14.33
C THR A 313 -14.73 -18.79 -15.21
N SER A 314 -13.55 -19.02 -14.62
CA SER A 314 -12.32 -19.37 -15.37
C SER A 314 -11.91 -20.82 -15.16
N VAL A 315 -12.82 -21.77 -15.37
CA VAL A 315 -12.43 -23.20 -15.38
C VAL A 315 -12.81 -23.94 -16.66
N ILE A 316 -13.69 -23.44 -17.56
CA ILE A 316 -14.14 -24.29 -18.70
C ILE A 316 -14.10 -23.64 -20.10
N ILE A 317 -13.84 -22.35 -20.28
CA ILE A 317 -13.77 -21.77 -21.64
C ILE A 317 -12.56 -20.85 -21.79
N MET A 318 -11.36 -21.44 -21.82
CA MET A 318 -10.25 -20.84 -22.57
C MET A 318 -10.54 -21.11 -24.05
N SER A 319 -10.94 -20.05 -24.76
CA SER A 319 -11.09 -20.03 -26.20
C SER A 319 -9.81 -20.55 -26.86
N VAL A 320 -9.98 -21.46 -27.81
CA VAL A 320 -8.98 -21.99 -28.75
C VAL A 320 -8.13 -20.87 -29.39
N GLU A 321 -8.64 -19.64 -29.46
CA GLU A 321 -7.89 -18.46 -29.96
C GLU A 321 -6.79 -17.96 -29.00
N GLY A 322 -6.95 -18.13 -27.69
CA GLY A 322 -5.92 -17.76 -26.71
C GLY A 322 -4.69 -18.67 -26.79
N LEU A 323 -4.93 -19.97 -26.98
CA LEU A 323 -3.85 -20.95 -27.19
C LEU A 323 -3.17 -20.74 -28.56
N LEU A 324 -3.95 -20.41 -29.60
CA LEU A 324 -3.40 -20.08 -30.93
C LEU A 324 -2.60 -18.77 -30.94
N SER A 325 -2.96 -17.80 -30.10
CA SER A 325 -2.22 -16.56 -29.91
C SER A 325 -0.85 -16.81 -29.27
N GLU A 326 -0.79 -17.56 -28.17
CA GLU A 326 0.48 -17.90 -27.52
C GLU A 326 1.37 -18.79 -28.40
N VAL A 327 0.81 -19.75 -29.14
CA VAL A 327 1.58 -20.60 -30.08
C VAL A 327 2.11 -19.79 -31.27
N ARG A 328 1.36 -18.80 -31.77
CA ARG A 328 1.83 -17.89 -32.83
C ARG A 328 2.92 -16.95 -32.32
N HIS A 329 2.79 -16.44 -31.09
CA HIS A 329 3.76 -15.52 -30.50
C HIS A 329 5.05 -16.25 -30.10
N PHE A 330 4.96 -17.49 -29.63
CA PHE A 330 6.10 -18.34 -29.29
C PHE A 330 6.85 -18.81 -30.55
N ASN A 331 6.13 -19.17 -31.63
CA ASN A 331 6.77 -19.51 -32.90
C ASN A 331 7.35 -18.31 -33.64
N ALA A 332 6.74 -17.11 -33.59
CA ALA A 332 7.29 -15.92 -34.23
C ALA A 332 8.56 -15.42 -33.52
N HIS A 333 8.56 -15.40 -32.18
CA HIS A 333 9.73 -15.02 -31.39
C HIS A 333 10.88 -16.05 -31.53
N ALA A 334 10.58 -17.35 -31.60
CA ALA A 334 11.59 -18.37 -31.88
C ALA A 334 12.11 -18.32 -33.33
N LEU A 335 11.29 -17.92 -34.31
CA LEU A 335 11.71 -17.76 -35.71
C LEU A 335 12.53 -16.48 -35.95
N GLU A 336 12.23 -15.38 -35.26
CA GLU A 336 13.00 -14.13 -35.31
C GLU A 336 14.34 -14.25 -34.59
N VAL A 337 14.39 -14.95 -33.44
CA VAL A 337 15.66 -15.28 -32.76
C VAL A 337 16.50 -16.26 -33.60
N ALA A 338 15.87 -17.15 -34.38
CA ALA A 338 16.58 -18.04 -35.31
C ALA A 338 17.00 -17.38 -36.65
N HIS A 339 16.43 -16.22 -37.02
CA HIS A 339 16.80 -15.46 -38.23
C HIS A 339 17.76 -14.28 -37.94
N GLY A 340 18.14 -14.05 -36.69
CA GLY A 340 18.91 -12.88 -36.25
C GLY A 340 20.44 -12.93 -36.42
N GLU A 341 21.04 -14.05 -36.86
CA GLU A 341 22.47 -14.10 -37.19
C GLU A 341 22.70 -14.05 -38.71
N GLN A 342 22.79 -12.83 -39.26
CA GLN A 342 23.40 -12.61 -40.57
C GLN A 342 24.63 -11.71 -40.43
N LEU A 343 25.77 -12.36 -40.19
CA LEU A 343 27.11 -11.81 -40.34
C LEU A 343 27.31 -11.21 -41.74
N HIS A 344 27.42 -9.89 -41.83
CA HIS A 344 28.01 -9.19 -42.97
C HIS A 344 29.36 -8.63 -42.54
N TYR A 345 30.45 -9.05 -43.20
CA TYR A 345 31.77 -8.45 -43.04
C TYR A 345 32.26 -7.93 -44.39
N GLY A 346 32.50 -6.63 -44.51
CA GLY A 346 33.21 -6.01 -45.64
C GLY A 346 32.56 -6.15 -47.03
N GLY A 347 31.24 -6.29 -47.12
CA GLY A 347 30.52 -6.17 -48.40
C GLY A 347 30.75 -7.25 -49.46
N LYS A 348 31.40 -8.40 -49.16
CA LYS A 348 31.44 -9.56 -50.08
C LYS A 348 31.39 -10.91 -49.36
N ARG A 349 30.63 -11.85 -49.95
CA ARG A 349 30.50 -13.26 -49.56
C ARG A 349 31.81 -14.01 -49.83
N VAL A 350 32.36 -14.71 -48.84
CA VAL A 350 33.53 -15.57 -48.98
C VAL A 350 33.08 -17.04 -48.90
N PHE A 351 33.55 -17.84 -49.86
CA PHE A 351 33.28 -19.25 -50.16
C PHE A 351 32.14 -19.52 -51.16
N SER A 352 32.46 -19.27 -52.44
CA SER A 352 32.05 -20.12 -53.56
C SER A 352 33.04 -21.29 -53.69
N ASP A 353 32.52 -22.43 -54.13
CA ASP A 353 33.23 -23.62 -54.65
C ASP A 353 33.74 -24.68 -53.66
N VAL A 354 32.82 -25.51 -53.15
CA VAL A 354 33.06 -26.96 -52.93
C VAL A 354 31.80 -27.74 -53.35
N LYS A 355 31.96 -28.71 -54.26
CA LYS A 355 30.91 -29.61 -54.79
C LYS A 355 30.49 -30.68 -53.76
N PRO A 356 29.30 -31.31 -53.91
CA PRO A 356 28.58 -31.99 -52.84
C PRO A 356 29.13 -33.40 -52.54
N GLY A 357 29.25 -33.72 -51.26
CA GLY A 357 29.49 -35.08 -50.75
C GLY A 357 28.45 -35.41 -49.66
N CYS A 358 27.66 -36.45 -49.93
CA CYS A 358 26.56 -37.01 -49.12
C CYS A 358 26.84 -37.04 -47.60
N SER A 359 25.97 -36.54 -46.72
CA SER A 359 24.94 -37.40 -46.08
C SER A 359 23.85 -36.63 -45.29
N GLY A 360 23.65 -35.32 -45.55
CA GLY A 360 22.66 -34.50 -44.81
C GLY A 360 21.27 -34.39 -45.45
N ALA A 361 21.11 -34.75 -46.73
CA ALA A 361 19.90 -34.46 -47.50
C ALA A 361 18.69 -35.34 -47.13
N GLN A 362 18.90 -36.51 -46.50
CA GLN A 362 17.82 -37.43 -46.14
C GLN A 362 17.04 -36.97 -44.89
N LYS A 363 17.71 -36.41 -43.87
CA LYS A 363 17.06 -35.97 -42.61
C LYS A 363 16.31 -34.64 -42.71
N GLY A 364 16.74 -33.75 -43.60
CA GLY A 364 16.03 -32.48 -43.87
C GLY A 364 14.76 -32.66 -44.69
N SER A 365 14.70 -33.70 -45.52
CA SER A 365 13.52 -34.09 -46.31
C SER A 365 12.42 -34.65 -45.40
N GLU A 366 12.78 -35.57 -44.49
CA GLU A 366 11.84 -36.17 -43.52
C GLU A 366 11.24 -35.14 -42.57
N LEU A 367 12.01 -34.14 -42.14
CA LEU A 367 11.52 -33.08 -41.25
C LEU A 367 10.53 -32.14 -41.97
N LYS A 368 10.78 -31.84 -43.25
CA LYS A 368 9.86 -31.03 -44.08
C LYS A 368 8.58 -31.79 -44.41
N GLU A 369 8.65 -33.09 -44.67
CA GLU A 369 7.47 -33.94 -44.87
C GLU A 369 6.63 -34.09 -43.60
N ALA A 370 7.27 -34.26 -42.43
CA ALA A 370 6.59 -34.33 -41.14
C ALA A 370 5.85 -33.03 -40.79
N VAL A 371 6.49 -31.87 -41.04
CA VAL A 371 5.86 -30.55 -40.83
C VAL A 371 4.73 -30.31 -41.85
N GLY A 372 4.87 -30.79 -43.09
CA GLY A 372 3.80 -30.75 -44.09
C GLY A 372 2.58 -31.59 -43.73
N HIS A 373 2.79 -32.79 -43.20
CA HIS A 373 1.73 -33.68 -42.73
C HIS A 373 0.98 -33.10 -41.53
N ALA A 374 1.69 -32.55 -40.54
CA ALA A 374 1.09 -31.91 -39.37
C ALA A 374 0.24 -30.69 -39.74
N LYS A 375 0.70 -29.90 -40.73
CA LYS A 375 -0.05 -28.74 -41.24
C LYS A 375 -1.34 -29.15 -41.97
N CYS A 376 -1.30 -30.21 -42.78
CA CYS A 376 -2.49 -30.74 -43.46
C CYS A 376 -3.51 -31.36 -42.48
N HIS A 377 -3.03 -32.02 -41.41
CA HIS A 377 -3.91 -32.57 -40.37
C HIS A 377 -4.58 -31.47 -39.54
N ALA A 378 -3.84 -30.40 -39.21
CA ALA A 378 -4.39 -29.23 -38.52
C ALA A 378 -5.45 -28.51 -39.37
N GLU A 379 -5.22 -28.36 -40.68
CA GLU A 379 -6.20 -27.76 -41.61
C GLU A 379 -7.46 -28.63 -41.80
N LYS A 380 -7.35 -29.96 -41.71
CA LYS A 380 -8.51 -30.88 -41.73
C LYS A 380 -9.33 -30.83 -40.43
N ALA A 381 -8.67 -30.71 -39.28
CA ALA A 381 -9.34 -30.61 -37.97
C ALA A 381 -10.08 -29.27 -37.79
N VAL A 382 -9.59 -28.19 -38.40
CA VAL A 382 -10.26 -26.88 -38.42
C VAL A 382 -11.49 -26.87 -39.33
N ASN A 383 -11.47 -27.63 -40.44
CA ASN A 383 -12.55 -27.64 -41.44
C ASN A 383 -13.68 -28.64 -41.17
N LYS A 384 -13.50 -29.61 -40.27
CA LYS A 384 -14.56 -30.51 -39.81
C LYS A 384 -14.60 -30.44 -38.28
N GLY A 385 -15.51 -29.62 -37.73
CA GLY A 385 -15.65 -29.38 -36.28
C GLY A 385 -15.27 -30.60 -35.43
N GLY A 386 -14.08 -30.54 -34.85
CA GLY A 386 -13.31 -31.72 -34.45
C GLY A 386 -13.85 -32.43 -33.21
N ASN A 387 -13.95 -33.76 -33.31
CA ASN A 387 -14.24 -34.67 -32.22
C ASN A 387 -13.01 -34.85 -31.32
N SER A 388 -13.21 -35.22 -30.04
CA SER A 388 -12.16 -35.29 -29.00
C SER A 388 -10.99 -36.26 -29.27
N GLY A 389 -11.12 -37.16 -30.25
CA GLY A 389 -10.08 -38.11 -30.65
C GLY A 389 -8.94 -37.49 -31.46
N ASP A 390 -9.20 -36.45 -32.27
CA ASP A 390 -8.18 -35.85 -33.13
C ASP A 390 -7.20 -34.96 -32.35
N VAL A 391 -7.65 -34.37 -31.24
CA VAL A 391 -6.84 -33.49 -30.37
C VAL A 391 -5.82 -34.27 -29.56
N SER A 392 -6.19 -35.47 -29.09
CA SER A 392 -5.30 -36.33 -28.29
C SER A 392 -4.19 -36.93 -29.14
N GLN A 393 -4.46 -37.22 -30.42
CA GLN A 393 -3.44 -37.69 -31.37
C GLN A 393 -2.45 -36.57 -31.73
N LEU A 394 -2.92 -35.33 -31.94
CA LEU A 394 -2.07 -34.16 -32.17
C LEU A 394 -1.20 -33.79 -30.96
N GLN A 395 -1.70 -33.93 -29.73
CA GLN A 395 -0.91 -33.71 -28.50
C GLN A 395 0.23 -34.73 -28.36
N GLN A 396 -0.01 -35.99 -28.76
CA GLN A 396 0.99 -37.03 -28.72
C GLN A 396 2.11 -36.79 -29.75
N GLU A 397 1.75 -36.35 -30.96
CA GLU A 397 2.72 -36.00 -32.01
C GLU A 397 3.54 -34.75 -31.66
N HIS A 398 2.91 -33.71 -31.09
CA HIS A 398 3.61 -32.52 -30.60
C HIS A 398 4.65 -32.86 -29.52
N SER A 399 4.26 -33.71 -28.55
CA SER A 399 5.15 -34.14 -27.47
C SER A 399 6.35 -34.96 -27.98
N ALA A 400 6.15 -35.75 -29.04
CA ALA A 400 7.23 -36.49 -29.69
C ALA A 400 8.20 -35.56 -30.45
N LEU A 401 7.69 -34.47 -31.03
CA LEU A 401 8.49 -33.48 -31.74
C LEU A 401 9.37 -32.66 -30.78
N VAL A 402 8.83 -32.24 -29.64
CA VAL A 402 9.57 -31.52 -28.58
C VAL A 402 10.76 -32.35 -28.09
N LYS A 403 10.55 -33.64 -27.81
CA LYS A 403 11.64 -34.54 -27.39
C LYS A 403 12.76 -34.67 -28.44
N LYS A 404 12.42 -34.66 -29.72
CA LYS A 404 13.43 -34.73 -30.80
C LYS A 404 14.23 -33.44 -30.92
N VAL A 405 13.60 -32.28 -30.70
CA VAL A 405 14.27 -30.97 -30.70
C VAL A 405 15.24 -30.87 -29.52
N ASP A 406 14.85 -31.31 -28.33
CA ASP A 406 15.73 -31.32 -27.14
C ASP A 406 16.95 -32.23 -27.34
N GLN A 407 16.76 -33.41 -27.94
CA GLN A 407 17.85 -34.31 -28.28
C GLN A 407 18.82 -33.70 -29.30
N LEU A 408 18.31 -32.96 -30.30
CA LEU A 408 19.14 -32.28 -31.27
C LEU A 408 19.94 -31.13 -30.64
N ALA A 409 19.33 -30.38 -29.72
CA ALA A 409 19.99 -29.29 -28.99
C ALA A 409 21.14 -29.81 -28.10
N SER A 410 20.94 -30.96 -27.44
CA SER A 410 21.99 -31.64 -26.67
C SER A 410 23.17 -32.07 -27.54
N LEU A 411 22.89 -32.62 -28.72
CA LEU A 411 23.93 -33.06 -29.66
C LEU A 411 24.74 -31.88 -30.24
N VAL A 412 24.07 -30.74 -30.48
CA VAL A 412 24.72 -29.50 -30.94
C VAL A 412 25.62 -28.92 -29.86
N ALA A 413 25.22 -28.99 -28.59
CA ALA A 413 26.05 -28.56 -27.46
C ALA A 413 27.31 -29.42 -27.29
N GLU A 414 27.19 -30.75 -27.44
CA GLU A 414 28.35 -31.67 -27.43
C GLU A 414 29.31 -31.38 -28.59
N LEU A 415 28.79 -31.17 -29.81
CA LEU A 415 29.61 -30.84 -30.97
C LEU A 415 30.30 -29.48 -30.84
N GLN A 416 29.66 -28.48 -30.21
CA GLN A 416 30.29 -27.19 -29.90
C GLN A 416 31.44 -27.35 -28.90
N LEU A 417 31.31 -28.27 -27.94
CA LEU A 417 32.35 -28.60 -26.97
C LEU A 417 33.55 -29.30 -27.65
N GLU A 418 33.31 -30.24 -28.57
CA GLU A 418 34.36 -30.91 -29.35
C GLU A 418 35.09 -29.95 -30.32
N ILE A 419 34.35 -29.01 -30.94
CA ILE A 419 34.94 -27.98 -31.80
C ILE A 419 35.80 -26.99 -30.99
N SER A 420 35.46 -26.74 -29.72
CA SER A 420 36.23 -25.89 -28.82
C SER A 420 37.56 -26.53 -28.39
N THR A 421 37.56 -27.86 -28.18
CA THR A 421 38.74 -28.64 -27.76
C THR A 421 39.74 -28.88 -28.91
N PHE A 422 39.26 -28.93 -30.16
CA PHE A 422 40.14 -29.11 -31.33
C PHE A 422 40.90 -27.85 -31.78
N LYS A 423 40.55 -26.65 -31.28
CA LYS A 423 40.95 -25.39 -31.92
C LYS A 423 42.17 -24.64 -31.37
N LYS A 424 42.89 -25.08 -30.33
CA LYS A 424 44.27 -24.58 -30.03
C LYS A 424 44.91 -25.18 -28.77
N GLY A 425 46.05 -25.84 -28.95
CA GLY A 425 47.05 -26.10 -27.91
C GLY A 425 47.82 -24.84 -27.47
N GLN A 426 47.11 -23.87 -26.89
CA GLN A 426 47.69 -22.79 -26.09
C GLN A 426 46.59 -22.31 -25.12
N VAL A 427 46.74 -22.66 -23.84
CA VAL A 427 45.79 -22.35 -22.78
C VAL A 427 45.89 -20.86 -22.43
N MET A 428 45.03 -20.04 -23.03
CA MET A 428 44.62 -18.74 -22.48
C MET A 428 43.17 -18.92 -22.01
N ILE A 429 42.97 -19.03 -20.69
CA ILE A 429 41.64 -19.17 -20.09
C ILE A 429 41.02 -17.77 -20.05
N ASN A 430 40.25 -17.39 -21.06
CA ASN A 430 39.50 -16.14 -21.02
C ASN A 430 38.48 -16.19 -19.88
N ARG A 431 38.54 -15.26 -18.91
CA ARG A 431 37.54 -15.19 -17.83
C ARG A 431 36.31 -14.43 -18.31
N HIS A 432 35.14 -14.91 -17.92
CA HIS A 432 33.87 -14.24 -18.18
C HIS A 432 33.51 -13.31 -17.02
N VAL A 433 33.23 -12.05 -17.35
CA VAL A 433 32.84 -10.98 -16.42
C VAL A 433 31.43 -10.52 -16.74
N LEU A 434 30.53 -10.52 -15.77
CA LEU A 434 29.17 -10.01 -15.90
C LEU A 434 29.10 -8.59 -15.33
N ILE A 435 28.64 -7.63 -16.13
CA ILE A 435 28.38 -6.26 -15.68
C ILE A 435 26.86 -6.12 -15.61
N LEU A 436 26.33 -6.02 -14.39
CA LEU A 436 24.91 -5.89 -14.13
C LEU A 436 24.47 -4.43 -14.23
N GLY A 437 23.38 -4.18 -14.96
CA GLY A 437 22.64 -2.93 -14.92
C GLY A 437 23.46 -1.68 -15.27
N ASP A 438 24.33 -1.77 -16.28
CA ASP A 438 25.13 -0.63 -16.73
C ASP A 438 24.29 0.36 -17.55
N GLY A 439 23.59 1.24 -16.84
CA GLY A 439 22.48 2.04 -17.36
C GLY A 439 22.72 2.71 -18.72
N ASN A 440 23.91 3.25 -19.00
CA ASN A 440 24.24 3.87 -20.30
C ASN A 440 25.38 3.16 -21.07
N LEU A 441 25.79 1.97 -20.62
CA LEU A 441 26.86 1.15 -21.17
C LEU A 441 28.27 1.79 -21.20
N SER A 442 28.43 2.99 -20.61
CA SER A 442 29.71 3.70 -20.68
C SER A 442 30.79 3.05 -19.81
N PHE A 443 30.42 2.35 -18.72
CA PHE A 443 31.36 1.59 -17.92
C PHE A 443 31.84 0.35 -18.68
N SER A 444 30.93 -0.38 -19.29
CA SER A 444 31.19 -1.58 -20.10
C SER A 444 32.14 -1.27 -21.25
N LEU A 445 31.94 -0.14 -21.93
CA LEU A 445 32.86 0.30 -22.99
C LEU A 445 34.25 0.63 -22.43
N ALA A 446 34.33 1.30 -21.28
CA ALA A 446 35.60 1.66 -20.64
C ALA A 446 36.40 0.43 -20.21
N ILE A 447 35.76 -0.53 -19.55
CA ILE A 447 36.43 -1.73 -19.04
C ILE A 447 36.79 -2.71 -20.15
N ALA A 448 35.88 -2.96 -21.11
CA ALA A 448 36.15 -3.88 -22.22
C ALA A 448 37.28 -3.38 -23.14
N SER A 449 37.41 -2.06 -23.30
CA SER A 449 38.49 -1.45 -24.10
C SER A 449 39.85 -1.48 -23.38
N SER A 450 39.86 -1.46 -22.04
CA SER A 450 41.10 -1.41 -21.25
C SER A 450 41.67 -2.78 -20.89
N ASP A 451 40.85 -3.83 -20.96
CA ASP A 451 41.27 -5.20 -20.62
C ASP A 451 40.75 -6.22 -21.66
N PRO A 452 41.43 -6.36 -22.81
CA PRO A 452 41.00 -7.26 -23.89
C PRO A 452 41.15 -8.75 -23.57
N GLY A 453 41.73 -9.12 -22.41
CA GLY A 453 41.96 -10.52 -22.02
C GLY A 453 40.73 -11.23 -21.45
N ASN A 454 39.67 -10.49 -21.12
CA ASN A 454 38.43 -11.01 -20.52
C ASN A 454 37.23 -10.77 -21.44
N ILE A 455 36.20 -11.61 -21.31
CA ILE A 455 34.93 -11.46 -22.04
C ILE A 455 33.91 -10.80 -21.11
N TYR A 456 33.39 -9.64 -21.52
CA TYR A 456 32.45 -8.83 -20.75
C TYR A 456 31.02 -9.01 -21.25
N PHE A 457 30.12 -9.41 -20.36
CA PHE A 457 28.68 -9.45 -20.60
C PHE A 457 28.09 -8.18 -20.01
N ALA A 458 27.83 -7.20 -20.87
CA ALA A 458 27.28 -5.91 -20.48
C ALA A 458 25.75 -5.98 -20.52
N THR A 459 25.12 -5.88 -19.34
CA THR A 459 23.66 -5.99 -19.23
C THR A 459 22.99 -4.68 -18.89
N VAL A 460 21.78 -4.50 -19.43
CA VAL A 460 20.90 -3.37 -19.12
C VAL A 460 19.49 -3.86 -18.82
N PHE A 461 18.80 -3.15 -17.92
CA PHE A 461 17.41 -3.46 -17.56
C PHE A 461 16.43 -3.10 -18.68
N ASP A 462 16.66 -1.96 -19.34
CA ASP A 462 15.81 -1.47 -20.42
C ASP A 462 15.85 -2.43 -21.64
N SER A 463 14.76 -2.50 -22.41
CA SER A 463 14.78 -3.14 -23.74
C SER A 463 15.69 -2.37 -24.70
N ARG A 464 16.08 -2.98 -25.83
CA ARG A 464 16.97 -2.34 -26.80
C ARG A 464 16.38 -1.03 -27.34
N GLU A 465 15.09 -1.03 -27.66
CA GLU A 465 14.37 0.14 -28.18
C GLU A 465 14.27 1.26 -27.14
N GLU A 466 13.98 0.93 -25.88
CA GLU A 466 13.90 1.90 -24.79
C GLU A 466 15.26 2.50 -24.46
N PHE A 467 16.31 1.68 -24.44
CA PHE A 467 17.68 2.13 -24.18
C PHE A 467 18.13 3.18 -25.21
N ILE A 468 17.94 2.90 -26.51
CA ILE A 468 18.29 3.84 -27.59
C ILE A 468 17.52 5.16 -27.44
N ARG A 469 16.21 5.08 -27.16
CA ARG A 469 15.36 6.26 -26.96
C ARG A 469 15.79 7.12 -25.78
N LYS A 470 16.18 6.49 -24.67
CA LYS A 470 16.49 7.14 -23.40
C LYS A 470 17.88 7.75 -23.35
N TYR A 471 18.87 7.09 -23.93
CA TYR A 471 20.28 7.48 -23.82
C TYR A 471 20.88 8.04 -25.11
N HIS A 472 20.20 7.94 -26.26
CA HIS A 472 20.72 8.35 -27.57
C HIS A 472 22.14 7.80 -27.83
N ALA A 473 22.35 6.53 -27.48
CA ALA A 473 23.68 5.92 -27.33
C ALA A 473 24.09 5.05 -28.54
N ASP A 474 23.66 5.40 -29.74
CA ASP A 474 23.97 4.67 -30.98
C ASP A 474 25.49 4.52 -31.19
N ASP A 475 26.26 5.56 -30.88
CA ASP A 475 27.72 5.55 -30.95
C ASP A 475 28.34 4.57 -29.94
N THR A 476 27.82 4.49 -28.72
CA THR A 476 28.29 3.57 -27.67
C THR A 476 28.01 2.12 -28.05
N LEU A 477 26.84 1.85 -28.63
CA LEU A 477 26.46 0.52 -29.11
C LEU A 477 27.33 0.09 -30.29
N ALA A 478 27.62 1.00 -31.23
CA ALA A 478 28.52 0.73 -32.35
C ALA A 478 29.95 0.45 -31.86
N ALA A 479 30.45 1.23 -30.89
CA ALA A 479 31.77 1.05 -30.31
C ALA A 479 31.90 -0.29 -29.55
N LEU A 480 30.89 -0.65 -28.74
CA LEU A 480 30.86 -1.93 -28.04
C LEU A 480 30.72 -3.12 -29.00
N GLY A 481 29.89 -2.98 -30.05
CA GLY A 481 29.73 -4.01 -31.08
C GLY A 481 30.99 -4.24 -31.92
N ALA A 482 31.91 -3.26 -31.98
CA ALA A 482 33.20 -3.41 -32.64
C ALA A 482 34.22 -4.19 -31.79
N LEU A 483 34.00 -4.32 -30.47
CA LEU A 483 34.87 -5.07 -29.57
C LEU A 483 34.54 -6.57 -29.64
N LYS A 484 35.57 -7.40 -29.83
CA LYS A 484 35.42 -8.87 -29.89
C LYS A 484 35.22 -9.53 -28.52
N ASN A 485 35.42 -8.76 -27.44
CA ASN A 485 35.40 -9.22 -26.07
C ASN A 485 34.25 -8.61 -25.25
N ALA A 486 33.23 -8.04 -25.91
CA ALA A 486 32.02 -7.52 -25.29
C ALA A 486 30.77 -8.19 -25.88
N VAL A 487 29.84 -8.59 -25.01
CA VAL A 487 28.55 -9.20 -25.33
C VAL A 487 27.45 -8.33 -24.70
N LEU A 488 26.54 -7.81 -25.52
CA LEU A 488 25.45 -6.95 -25.06
C LEU A 488 24.19 -7.78 -24.78
N VAL A 489 23.57 -7.57 -23.62
CA VAL A 489 22.32 -8.24 -23.23
C VAL A 489 21.33 -7.21 -22.68
N PHE A 490 20.15 -7.10 -23.29
CA PHE A 490 19.09 -6.16 -22.90
C PHE A 490 17.98 -6.87 -22.11
N GLY A 491 17.18 -6.12 -21.37
CA GLY A 491 16.03 -6.66 -20.63
C GLY A 491 16.39 -7.54 -19.42
N VAL A 492 17.55 -7.30 -18.78
CA VAL A 492 18.03 -8.13 -17.67
C VAL A 492 17.66 -7.49 -16.33
N ASP A 493 16.80 -8.17 -15.58
CA ASP A 493 16.51 -7.84 -14.19
C ASP A 493 17.60 -8.43 -13.26
N ALA A 494 18.31 -7.56 -12.55
CA ALA A 494 19.37 -7.96 -11.63
C ALA A 494 18.83 -8.68 -10.37
N THR A 495 17.53 -8.60 -10.10
CA THR A 495 16.86 -9.31 -9.00
C THR A 495 16.29 -10.67 -9.42
N ASP A 496 16.27 -10.99 -10.71
CA ASP A 496 15.77 -12.25 -11.27
C ASP A 496 16.63 -12.72 -12.46
N LEU A 497 17.88 -13.07 -12.18
CA LEU A 497 18.84 -13.53 -13.17
C LEU A 497 18.51 -14.95 -13.69
N PRO A 498 18.68 -15.23 -15.00
CA PRO A 498 18.34 -16.52 -15.58
C PRO A 498 19.16 -17.69 -15.01
N ALA A 499 18.49 -18.78 -14.64
CA ALA A 499 19.14 -19.99 -14.11
C ALA A 499 20.22 -20.59 -15.04
N ARG A 500 20.10 -20.41 -16.36
CA ARG A 500 21.10 -20.84 -17.35
C ARG A 500 22.48 -20.19 -17.14
N TRP A 501 22.55 -19.05 -16.46
CA TRP A 501 23.80 -18.34 -16.16
C TRP A 501 24.57 -18.89 -14.95
N CYS A 502 24.05 -19.94 -14.32
CA CYS A 502 24.71 -20.62 -13.22
C CYS A 502 26.16 -21.01 -13.58
N ASN A 503 27.09 -20.59 -12.72
CA ASN A 503 28.52 -20.89 -12.79
C ASN A 503 29.24 -20.41 -14.08
N GLN A 504 28.64 -19.49 -14.84
CA GLN A 504 29.24 -19.00 -16.08
C GLN A 504 30.23 -17.85 -15.88
N PHE A 505 30.13 -17.12 -14.76
CA PHE A 505 30.86 -15.87 -14.54
C PHE A 505 31.82 -15.99 -13.35
N HIS A 506 33.06 -15.52 -13.55
CA HIS A 506 34.09 -15.50 -12.50
C HIS A 506 34.05 -14.20 -11.69
N THR A 507 33.58 -13.12 -12.31
CA THR A 507 33.46 -11.81 -11.67
C THR A 507 32.16 -11.17 -12.12
N ILE A 508 31.41 -10.66 -11.15
CA ILE A 508 30.15 -9.98 -11.38
C ILE A 508 30.31 -8.56 -10.82
N ILE A 509 29.97 -7.54 -11.59
CA ILE A 509 30.19 -6.13 -11.25
C ILE A 509 28.84 -5.41 -11.30
N MET A 510 28.48 -4.70 -10.24
CA MET A 510 27.33 -3.79 -10.22
C MET A 510 27.79 -2.45 -9.65
N ASN A 511 27.72 -1.41 -10.47
CA ASN A 511 28.17 -0.07 -10.08
C ASN A 511 26.97 0.84 -9.79
N PHE A 512 26.90 1.40 -8.58
CA PHE A 512 25.91 2.39 -8.17
C PHE A 512 24.47 2.00 -8.52
N PRO A 513 23.97 0.85 -8.02
CA PRO A 513 22.61 0.40 -8.28
C PRO A 513 21.57 1.45 -7.91
N HIS A 514 20.47 1.52 -8.67
CA HIS A 514 19.42 2.52 -8.44
C HIS A 514 18.01 1.92 -8.67
N PRO A 515 17.07 2.02 -7.70
CA PRO A 515 15.74 1.39 -7.79
C PRO A 515 14.72 2.15 -8.68
N GLY A 516 15.18 3.14 -9.45
CA GLY A 516 14.32 4.06 -10.22
C GLY A 516 13.63 5.14 -9.37
N GLY A 517 13.38 6.32 -9.94
CA GLY A 517 12.65 7.42 -9.28
C GLY A 517 13.42 8.13 -8.14
N LYS A 518 12.69 8.67 -7.15
CA LYS A 518 13.33 9.28 -5.96
C LYS A 518 13.96 8.20 -5.09
N THR A 519 15.27 8.29 -4.85
CA THR A 519 16.01 7.34 -4.02
C THR A 519 15.39 7.28 -2.62
N ASN A 520 14.95 6.08 -2.23
CA ASN A 520 14.41 5.78 -0.90
C ASN A 520 15.26 4.66 -0.29
N LEU A 521 15.67 4.82 0.96
CA LEU A 521 16.52 3.86 1.66
C LEU A 521 15.89 2.46 1.71
N ARG A 522 14.58 2.37 1.94
CA ARG A 522 13.83 1.10 1.94
C ARG A 522 13.87 0.43 0.56
N LYS A 523 13.62 1.17 -0.52
CA LYS A 523 13.66 0.62 -1.89
C LYS A 523 15.05 0.14 -2.27
N SER A 524 16.08 0.86 -1.82
CA SER A 524 17.48 0.52 -2.08
C SER A 524 17.92 -0.76 -1.36
N LYS A 525 17.48 -0.95 -0.11
CA LYS A 525 17.69 -2.21 0.63
C LYS A 525 16.99 -3.38 -0.04
N ILE A 526 15.74 -3.22 -0.48
CA ILE A 526 14.98 -4.27 -1.20
C ILE A 526 15.69 -4.65 -2.50
N LEU A 527 16.12 -3.68 -3.30
CA LEU A 527 16.88 -3.94 -4.53
C LEU A 527 18.14 -4.75 -4.23
N LEU A 528 18.91 -4.34 -3.22
CA LEU A 528 20.16 -5.02 -2.89
C LEU A 528 19.94 -6.45 -2.35
N THR A 529 18.90 -6.67 -1.53
CA THR A 529 18.49 -8.01 -1.10
C THR A 529 18.11 -8.89 -2.29
N GLY A 530 17.31 -8.38 -3.23
CA GLY A 530 16.95 -9.11 -4.45
C GLY A 530 18.15 -9.49 -5.30
N ILE A 531 19.12 -8.58 -5.44
CA ILE A 531 20.38 -8.85 -6.16
C ILE A 531 21.17 -9.96 -5.47
N PHE A 532 21.41 -9.88 -4.16
CA PHE A 532 22.15 -10.93 -3.44
C PHE A 532 21.46 -12.30 -3.55
N LYS A 533 20.13 -12.34 -3.42
CA LYS A 533 19.34 -13.55 -3.58
C LYS A 533 19.48 -14.15 -4.98
N SER A 534 19.41 -13.33 -6.03
CA SER A 534 19.58 -13.79 -7.39
C SER A 534 21.00 -14.28 -7.66
N LEU A 535 22.01 -13.54 -7.19
CA LEU A 535 23.41 -13.92 -7.28
C LEU A 535 23.70 -15.24 -6.57
N HIS A 536 23.02 -15.54 -5.45
CA HIS A 536 23.18 -16.81 -4.75
C HIS A 536 22.90 -18.00 -5.67
N THR A 537 21.95 -17.87 -6.60
CA THR A 537 21.58 -18.95 -7.53
C THR A 537 22.56 -19.14 -8.69
N ILE A 538 23.23 -18.06 -9.13
CA ILE A 538 24.10 -18.10 -10.31
C ILE A 538 25.61 -18.16 -9.99
N MET A 539 26.01 -17.66 -8.81
CA MET A 539 27.42 -17.50 -8.46
C MET A 539 27.96 -18.78 -7.79
N ASN A 540 29.17 -19.19 -8.20
CA ASN A 540 29.92 -20.25 -7.52
C ASN A 540 30.76 -19.67 -6.37
N ASN A 541 31.37 -20.55 -5.56
CA ASN A 541 32.16 -20.14 -4.39
C ASN A 541 33.52 -19.49 -4.77
N ASP A 542 33.99 -19.66 -6.01
CA ASP A 542 35.23 -19.05 -6.51
C ASP A 542 35.01 -17.67 -7.15
N ALA A 543 33.78 -17.34 -7.51
CA ALA A 543 33.41 -16.09 -8.14
C ALA A 543 33.32 -14.95 -7.12
N ARG A 544 33.46 -13.73 -7.63
CA ARG A 544 33.41 -12.51 -6.82
C ARG A 544 32.36 -11.56 -7.33
N PHE A 545 31.58 -11.00 -6.41
CA PHE A 545 30.64 -9.93 -6.70
C PHE A 545 31.20 -8.59 -6.22
N LEU A 546 31.47 -7.67 -7.15
CA LEU A 546 31.98 -6.33 -6.89
C LEU A 546 30.81 -5.34 -6.94
N LEU A 547 30.47 -4.78 -5.78
CA LEU A 547 29.40 -3.80 -5.62
C LEU A 547 30.00 -2.43 -5.30
N SER A 548 29.85 -1.47 -6.21
CA SER A 548 30.29 -0.09 -5.96
C SER A 548 29.13 0.76 -5.46
N LEU A 549 29.33 1.45 -4.32
CA LEU A 549 28.37 2.33 -3.68
C LEU A 549 28.96 3.73 -3.47
N ALA A 550 28.10 4.74 -3.49
CA ALA A 550 28.52 6.11 -3.20
C ALA A 550 28.84 6.28 -1.71
N THR A 551 29.61 7.32 -1.40
CA THR A 551 30.07 7.64 -0.04
C THR A 551 28.89 7.68 0.95
N GLY A 552 29.02 6.95 2.06
CA GLY A 552 28.00 6.86 3.11
C GLY A 552 26.85 5.87 2.86
N GLN A 553 26.69 5.34 1.64
CA GLN A 553 25.62 4.37 1.34
C GLN A 553 25.90 2.98 1.92
N SER A 554 27.15 2.53 1.90
CA SER A 554 27.55 1.19 2.38
C SER A 554 27.33 1.01 3.89
N GLY A 555 27.44 2.10 4.66
CA GLY A 555 27.45 2.08 6.12
C GLY A 555 28.79 1.73 6.76
N ILE A 556 29.82 1.51 5.93
CA ILE A 556 31.18 1.13 6.31
C ILE A 556 32.22 1.98 5.56
N GLU A 557 33.41 2.12 6.15
CA GLU A 557 34.53 2.88 5.58
C GLU A 557 35.73 1.96 5.30
N LYS A 558 36.64 2.38 4.41
CA LYS A 558 37.86 1.60 4.14
C LYS A 558 38.85 1.81 5.30
N VAL A 559 39.17 0.74 6.01
CA VAL A 559 40.16 0.69 7.09
C VAL A 559 41.43 -0.06 6.65
N GLU A 560 42.59 0.35 7.14
CA GLU A 560 43.88 -0.30 6.85
C GLU A 560 43.96 -1.71 7.45
N ASN A 561 43.46 -1.87 8.68
CA ASN A 561 43.32 -3.14 9.35
C ASN A 561 41.85 -3.32 9.79
N PRO A 562 41.13 -4.33 9.28
CA PRO A 562 39.74 -4.58 9.68
C PRO A 562 39.60 -5.17 11.08
N TRP A 563 40.69 -5.63 11.70
CA TRP A 563 40.68 -6.19 13.04
C TRP A 563 40.80 -5.07 14.09
N ILE A 564 39.76 -4.91 14.90
CA ILE A 564 39.64 -3.86 15.92
C ILE A 564 39.32 -4.50 17.29
N SER A 565 39.75 -3.86 18.37
CA SER A 565 39.51 -4.34 19.74
C SER A 565 38.15 -3.93 20.30
N GLU A 566 37.52 -2.90 19.75
CA GLU A 566 36.24 -2.35 20.19
C GLU A 566 35.11 -2.69 19.21
N LEU A 567 33.86 -2.57 19.67
CA LEU A 567 32.68 -2.88 18.87
C LEU A 567 32.58 -2.00 17.60
N PRO A 568 32.38 -2.57 16.39
CA PRO A 568 32.29 -1.79 15.16
C PRO A 568 31.13 -0.79 15.15
N THR A 569 31.37 0.43 14.67
CA THR A 569 30.35 1.50 14.53
C THR A 569 29.80 1.58 13.11
N HIS A 570 28.92 0.65 12.74
CA HIS A 570 28.23 0.68 11.45
C HIS A 570 27.07 1.68 11.44
N LYS A 571 26.98 2.53 10.40
CA LYS A 571 25.91 3.54 10.28
C LYS A 571 24.55 2.86 10.01
N LYS A 572 23.60 2.99 10.95
CA LYS A 572 22.27 2.34 10.86
C LYS A 572 21.39 2.88 9.72
N ASP A 573 21.48 4.17 9.42
CA ASP A 573 20.73 4.86 8.36
C ASP A 573 21.41 4.77 6.98
N SER A 574 22.01 3.62 6.68
CA SER A 574 22.68 3.30 5.41
C SER A 574 22.03 2.08 4.76
N TRP A 575 22.52 1.66 3.60
CA TRP A 575 22.03 0.46 2.91
C TRP A 575 22.40 -0.82 3.65
N GLN A 576 23.38 -0.77 4.56
CA GLN A 576 23.82 -1.90 5.38
C GLN A 576 24.18 -3.14 4.54
N ALA A 577 24.94 -2.93 3.46
CA ALA A 577 25.22 -3.96 2.44
C ALA A 577 25.82 -5.25 3.01
N ILE A 578 26.68 -5.15 4.02
CA ILE A 578 27.29 -6.34 4.67
C ILE A 578 26.29 -7.18 5.47
N TYR A 579 25.26 -6.57 6.02
CA TYR A 579 24.21 -7.28 6.76
C TYR A 579 23.25 -7.97 5.79
N LEU A 580 22.87 -7.28 4.70
CA LEU A 580 22.01 -7.85 3.66
C LEU A 580 22.71 -8.99 2.91
N GLY A 581 24.00 -8.82 2.60
CA GLY A 581 24.80 -9.87 1.99
C GLY A 581 24.92 -11.10 2.89
N ALA A 582 25.15 -10.91 4.19
CA ALA A 582 25.28 -12.02 5.13
C ALA A 582 23.99 -12.83 5.31
N GLU A 583 22.82 -12.20 5.21
CA GLU A 583 21.53 -12.91 5.24
C GLU A 583 21.38 -13.88 4.06
N GLU A 584 21.93 -13.51 2.90
CA GLU A 584 21.88 -14.31 1.66
C GLU A 584 23.14 -15.18 1.44
N GLY A 585 23.99 -15.33 2.47
CA GLY A 585 25.17 -16.20 2.42
C GLY A 585 26.42 -15.59 1.77
N PHE A 586 26.57 -14.27 1.81
CA PHE A 586 27.74 -13.57 1.28
C PHE A 586 28.59 -12.94 2.37
N VAL A 587 29.91 -13.02 2.20
CA VAL A 587 30.90 -12.41 3.07
C VAL A 587 31.68 -11.34 2.31
N LEU A 588 31.93 -10.21 2.96
CA LEU A 588 32.78 -9.16 2.41
C LEU A 588 34.26 -9.57 2.49
N ASP A 589 34.89 -9.76 1.33
CA ASP A 589 36.28 -10.18 1.16
C ASP A 589 37.23 -8.98 1.05
N SER A 590 36.83 -7.94 0.33
CA SER A 590 37.68 -6.77 0.06
C SER A 590 36.89 -5.46 0.02
N VAL A 591 37.52 -4.37 0.45
CA VAL A 591 36.99 -3.01 0.33
C VAL A 591 38.04 -2.13 -0.33
N GLU A 592 37.71 -1.63 -1.51
CA GLU A 592 38.57 -0.77 -2.31
C GLU A 592 37.90 0.58 -2.57
N ILE A 593 38.71 1.62 -2.76
CA ILE A 593 38.18 2.91 -3.22
C ILE A 593 37.91 2.76 -4.72
N PHE A 594 36.76 3.23 -5.18
CA PHE A 594 36.40 3.16 -6.59
C PHE A 594 37.40 3.98 -7.44
N ASP A 595 38.10 3.29 -8.34
CA ASP A 595 39.16 3.89 -9.17
C ASP A 595 38.58 4.72 -10.31
N THR A 596 38.39 6.01 -10.03
CA THR A 596 37.89 6.98 -11.01
C THR A 596 38.88 7.26 -12.15
N GLU A 597 40.18 7.02 -11.94
CA GLU A 597 41.23 7.34 -12.91
C GLU A 597 41.40 6.25 -13.97
N ARG A 598 41.16 5.00 -13.61
CA ARG A 598 41.12 3.88 -14.56
C ARG A 598 39.96 3.99 -15.55
N PHE A 599 38.83 4.56 -15.13
CA PHE A 599 37.60 4.62 -15.92
C PHE A 599 37.20 6.07 -16.31
N LYS A 600 38.12 6.84 -16.90
CA LYS A 600 37.87 8.25 -17.28
C LYS A 600 36.70 8.45 -18.25
N SER A 601 36.41 7.45 -19.07
CA SER A 601 35.28 7.48 -20.02
C SER A 601 33.95 7.05 -19.41
N TYR A 602 33.94 6.56 -18.16
CA TYR A 602 32.71 6.16 -17.47
C TYR A 602 31.92 7.39 -17.02
N LYS A 603 30.69 7.51 -17.54
CA LYS A 603 29.75 8.58 -17.22
C LYS A 603 28.66 8.03 -16.30
N SER A 604 28.84 8.17 -14.99
CA SER A 604 27.76 7.86 -14.03
C SER A 604 26.74 8.99 -13.99
N SER A 605 25.50 8.70 -14.38
CA SER A 605 24.36 9.61 -14.22
C SER A 605 23.64 9.30 -12.91
N GLY A 606 23.26 10.32 -12.15
CA GLY A 606 22.28 10.14 -11.08
C GLY A 606 21.41 11.38 -10.92
N TYR A 607 20.75 11.50 -9.78
CA TYR A 607 19.58 12.35 -9.54
C TYR A 607 19.68 13.79 -10.10
N LYS A 608 18.70 14.13 -10.95
CA LYS A 608 18.45 15.42 -11.64
C LYS A 608 19.45 15.78 -12.75
N GLU A 609 18.94 16.54 -13.73
CA GLU A 609 19.60 17.18 -14.89
C GLU A 609 20.85 18.04 -14.57
N THR A 610 21.47 17.88 -13.41
CA THR A 610 22.78 18.44 -13.13
C THR A 610 23.84 17.63 -13.88
N LYS A 611 24.64 18.30 -14.71
CA LYS A 611 25.81 17.76 -15.43
C LYS A 611 26.94 17.20 -14.52
N LYS A 612 26.68 16.95 -13.22
CA LYS A 612 27.63 16.41 -12.26
C LYS A 612 27.38 14.90 -12.08
N GLY A 613 28.33 14.08 -12.51
CA GLY A 613 28.26 12.64 -12.30
C GLY A 613 28.49 12.22 -10.85
N PHE A 614 28.03 11.03 -10.48
CA PHE A 614 28.16 10.44 -9.14
C PHE A 614 29.51 9.74 -8.92
N ASN A 615 30.41 9.84 -9.90
CA ASN A 615 31.77 9.31 -9.84
C ASN A 615 32.62 10.20 -8.93
N ASN A 616 32.36 10.16 -7.64
CA ASN A 616 33.15 10.86 -6.64
C ASN A 616 34.37 10.00 -6.28
N ARG A 617 35.52 10.66 -6.02
CA ARG A 617 36.80 10.01 -5.67
C ARG A 617 36.78 9.21 -4.35
N GLU A 618 35.61 9.10 -3.73
CA GLU A 618 35.37 8.56 -2.38
C GLU A 618 34.29 7.46 -2.37
N GLY A 619 33.85 6.98 -3.53
CA GLY A 619 32.99 5.80 -3.62
C GLY A 619 33.74 4.53 -3.18
N LEU A 620 33.03 3.54 -2.66
CA LEU A 620 33.60 2.28 -2.18
C LEU A 620 33.15 1.12 -3.06
N THR A 621 34.08 0.24 -3.42
CA THR A 621 33.82 -1.04 -4.08
C THR A 621 33.99 -2.16 -3.08
N LEU A 622 32.88 -2.85 -2.82
CA LEU A 622 32.76 -3.96 -1.88
C LEU A 622 32.82 -5.28 -2.65
N GLY A 623 33.84 -6.09 -2.39
CA GLY A 623 33.99 -7.41 -2.98
C GLY A 623 33.38 -8.49 -2.10
N PHE A 624 32.26 -9.06 -2.51
CA PHE A 624 31.59 -10.16 -1.83
C PHE A 624 31.95 -11.52 -2.44
N LYS A 625 32.12 -12.51 -1.58
CA LYS A 625 32.21 -13.93 -1.94
C LYS A 625 31.00 -14.68 -1.40
N LYS A 626 30.53 -15.64 -2.18
CA LYS A 626 29.51 -16.58 -1.71
C LYS A 626 30.17 -17.60 -0.79
N CYS A 627 29.56 -17.81 0.37
CA CYS A 627 29.92 -18.85 1.31
C CYS A 627 28.64 -19.64 1.59
N ASP A 628 28.56 -20.88 1.10
CA ASP A 628 27.43 -21.76 1.40
C ASP A 628 27.41 -22.07 2.90
N ASN A 629 26.58 -21.35 3.65
CA ASN A 629 26.40 -21.53 5.08
C ASN A 629 25.02 -22.13 5.36
N GLN A 630 24.89 -23.43 5.13
CA GLN A 630 23.70 -24.21 5.47
C GLN A 630 23.82 -24.90 6.83
N GLN A 631 24.72 -24.46 7.71
CA GLN A 631 24.90 -25.13 8.99
C GLN A 631 23.72 -24.86 9.91
N GLU A 632 23.04 -25.92 10.33
CA GLU A 632 21.82 -25.87 11.13
C GLU A 632 22.10 -25.75 12.63
N SER A 633 23.31 -26.13 13.08
CA SER A 633 23.67 -26.19 14.50
C SER A 633 24.83 -25.26 14.90
N LEU A 634 24.79 -24.80 16.16
CA LEU A 634 25.84 -24.04 16.83
C LEU A 634 27.17 -24.81 16.85
N GLU A 635 27.13 -26.13 16.99
CA GLU A 635 28.33 -26.97 16.99
C GLU A 635 29.04 -26.99 15.64
N ASP A 636 28.27 -27.14 14.57
CA ASP A 636 28.81 -27.14 13.22
C ASP A 636 29.42 -25.78 12.88
N PHE A 637 28.69 -24.71 13.22
CA PHE A 637 29.17 -23.33 13.05
C PHE A 637 30.47 -23.08 13.82
N ARG A 638 30.54 -23.55 15.07
CA ARG A 638 31.75 -23.50 15.91
C ARG A 638 32.92 -24.28 15.33
N ARG A 639 32.67 -25.45 14.72
CA ARG A 639 33.73 -26.26 14.08
C ARG A 639 34.23 -25.59 12.80
N ALA A 640 33.38 -24.88 12.07
CA ALA A 640 33.78 -24.16 10.86
C ALA A 640 34.56 -22.86 11.17
N GLU A 641 34.24 -22.19 12.28
CA GLU A 641 34.92 -20.98 12.78
C GLU A 641 36.19 -21.30 13.60
N THR A 642 37.15 -22.01 12.99
CA THR A 642 38.47 -22.31 13.58
C THR A 642 39.50 -21.20 13.30
N GLY A 643 40.32 -20.85 14.32
CA GLY A 643 41.43 -19.89 14.18
C GLY A 643 41.13 -18.49 14.71
N ALA A 644 40.42 -18.41 15.84
CA ALA A 644 39.85 -17.17 16.32
C ALA A 644 40.86 -16.21 17.01
N ASN A 645 41.32 -15.14 16.33
CA ASN A 645 41.87 -13.89 16.87
C ASN A 645 40.94 -13.13 17.83
N SER A 646 41.30 -12.97 19.11
CA SER A 646 40.56 -12.12 20.06
C SER A 646 40.33 -10.69 19.53
N GLY A 647 39.11 -10.36 19.08
CA GLY A 647 38.74 -9.03 18.58
C GLY A 647 37.57 -9.06 17.59
N PHE A 648 37.13 -7.89 17.15
CA PHE A 648 36.07 -7.71 16.16
C PHE A 648 36.64 -7.50 14.76
N ASN A 649 35.88 -7.90 13.75
CA ASN A 649 36.15 -7.57 12.36
C ASN A 649 35.16 -6.50 11.87
N TYR A 650 35.67 -5.33 11.48
CA TYR A 650 34.88 -4.20 10.99
C TYR A 650 34.12 -4.50 9.69
N TYR A 651 34.54 -5.50 8.91
CA TYR A 651 33.87 -5.91 7.67
C TYR A 651 32.92 -7.10 7.88
N ARG A 652 32.50 -7.37 9.12
CA ARG A 652 31.55 -8.43 9.45
C ARG A 652 30.34 -7.87 10.18
N PRO A 653 29.12 -8.36 9.87
CA PRO A 653 27.95 -8.00 10.66
C PRO A 653 28.11 -8.53 12.08
N PHE A 654 27.52 -7.83 13.03
CA PHE A 654 27.44 -8.27 14.41
C PHE A 654 26.02 -8.08 14.92
N TYR A 655 25.61 -8.95 15.84
CA TYR A 655 24.29 -8.92 16.46
C TYR A 655 24.42 -9.01 17.97
N THR A 656 23.50 -8.35 18.66
CA THR A 656 23.50 -8.26 20.10
C THR A 656 22.23 -8.91 20.63
N GLN A 657 22.39 -9.86 21.54
CA GLN A 657 21.28 -10.54 22.21
C GLN A 657 21.61 -10.72 23.69
N ASP A 658 20.60 -10.60 24.55
CA ASP A 658 20.77 -10.58 26.00
C ASP A 658 20.24 -11.91 26.60
N LEU A 659 21.04 -12.55 27.46
CA LEU A 659 20.66 -13.75 28.24
C LEU A 659 20.55 -13.42 29.73
N SER A 660 19.52 -13.96 30.38
CA SER A 660 19.24 -13.73 31.80
C SER A 660 19.55 -14.97 32.63
N PHE A 661 20.29 -14.82 33.72
CA PHE A 661 20.59 -15.89 34.68
C PHE A 661 20.13 -15.50 36.08
N LEU A 662 19.47 -16.44 36.75
CA LEU A 662 19.13 -16.37 38.15
C LEU A 662 20.11 -17.24 38.96
N PHE A 663 20.59 -16.72 40.09
CA PHE A 663 21.59 -17.37 40.92
C PHE A 663 20.96 -17.89 42.22
N LYS A 664 21.16 -19.17 42.53
CA LYS A 664 20.61 -19.83 43.74
C LYS A 664 21.53 -19.71 44.95
N GLU A 665 22.84 -19.57 44.74
CA GLU A 665 23.86 -19.38 45.78
C GLU A 665 24.82 -18.23 45.40
N SER A 666 25.89 -18.00 46.19
CA SER A 666 26.82 -16.85 46.11
C SER A 666 26.99 -16.24 44.71
N GLU A 667 26.62 -14.96 44.57
CA GLU A 667 26.61 -14.22 43.29
C GLU A 667 27.94 -14.30 42.53
N ILE A 668 29.08 -14.21 43.24
CA ILE A 668 30.42 -14.22 42.63
C ILE A 668 30.76 -15.58 42.01
N HIS A 669 30.37 -16.68 42.66
CA HIS A 669 30.62 -18.03 42.15
C HIS A 669 29.70 -18.34 40.96
N GLY A 670 28.44 -17.95 41.06
CA GLY A 670 27.46 -18.07 40.00
C GLY A 670 27.83 -17.30 38.74
N GLU A 671 28.25 -16.03 38.87
CA GLU A 671 28.65 -15.19 37.75
C GLU A 671 29.84 -15.80 36.98
N ARG A 672 30.83 -16.38 37.69
CA ARG A 672 31.96 -17.09 37.06
C ARG A 672 31.48 -18.33 36.30
N LEU A 673 30.61 -19.14 36.91
CA LEU A 673 30.05 -20.33 36.27
C LEU A 673 29.24 -19.98 35.02
N ALA A 674 28.38 -18.96 35.06
CA ALA A 674 27.59 -18.52 33.91
C ALA A 674 28.50 -18.09 32.75
N MET A 675 29.55 -17.32 33.02
CA MET A 675 30.51 -16.91 31.99
C MET A 675 31.33 -18.07 31.42
N ASP A 676 31.77 -19.00 32.26
CA ASP A 676 32.52 -20.18 31.81
C ASP A 676 31.62 -21.11 30.98
N LEU A 677 30.34 -21.26 31.36
CA LEU A 677 29.36 -22.05 30.63
C LEU A 677 29.09 -21.47 29.24
N ILE A 678 28.79 -20.17 29.16
CA ILE A 678 28.54 -19.49 27.87
C ILE A 678 29.79 -19.62 26.98
N LYS A 679 30.99 -19.34 27.51
CA LYS A 679 32.25 -19.45 26.75
C LYS A 679 32.53 -20.87 26.26
N SER A 680 32.27 -21.88 27.09
CA SER A 680 32.50 -23.29 26.73
C SER A 680 31.58 -23.78 25.60
N LEU A 681 30.32 -23.34 25.60
CA LEU A 681 29.30 -23.75 24.64
C LEU A 681 29.36 -22.96 23.34
N SER A 682 29.53 -21.63 23.42
CA SER A 682 29.63 -20.75 22.24
C SER A 682 31.00 -20.83 21.53
N GLY A 683 32.07 -21.09 22.28
CA GLY A 683 33.43 -21.21 21.75
C GLY A 683 33.88 -19.96 20.98
N ASN A 684 34.40 -20.18 19.78
CA ASN A 684 35.00 -19.14 18.93
C ASN A 684 33.99 -18.20 18.23
N CYS A 685 32.70 -18.54 18.25
CA CYS A 685 31.65 -17.77 17.55
C CYS A 685 31.25 -16.51 18.31
N LEU A 686 31.63 -16.46 19.58
CA LEU A 686 31.37 -15.40 20.51
C LEU A 686 32.42 -14.30 20.33
N ALA A 687 31.98 -13.10 19.96
CA ALA A 687 32.88 -11.96 19.84
C ALA A 687 33.17 -11.34 21.20
N GLU A 688 32.12 -11.08 21.99
CA GLU A 688 32.23 -10.48 23.31
C GLU A 688 31.01 -10.85 24.18
N ILE A 689 31.24 -10.97 25.49
CA ILE A 689 30.16 -11.01 26.49
C ILE A 689 30.46 -9.96 27.54
N THR A 690 29.47 -9.11 27.80
CA THR A 690 29.52 -8.11 28.87
C THR A 690 28.28 -8.25 29.74
N GLU A 691 28.44 -8.17 31.06
CA GLU A 691 27.30 -8.02 31.94
C GLU A 691 26.72 -6.60 31.83
N VAL A 692 25.40 -6.47 31.75
CA VAL A 692 24.72 -5.17 31.77
C VAL A 692 24.35 -4.84 33.21
N GLU A 693 25.31 -4.31 33.98
CA GLU A 693 25.16 -4.03 35.41
C GLU A 693 23.94 -3.13 35.73
N SER A 694 23.58 -2.21 34.84
CA SER A 694 22.43 -1.33 35.00
C SER A 694 21.07 -2.05 34.99
N LEU A 695 21.02 -3.30 34.53
CA LEU A 695 19.81 -4.12 34.45
C LEU A 695 19.77 -5.23 35.52
N ARG A 696 20.67 -5.18 36.50
CA ARG A 696 20.64 -6.08 37.67
C ARG A 696 19.28 -5.97 38.36
N SER A 697 18.63 -7.11 38.55
CA SER A 697 17.30 -7.20 39.16
C SER A 697 17.21 -8.39 40.09
N ILE A 698 16.09 -8.53 40.80
CA ILE A 698 15.80 -9.68 41.66
C ILE A 698 14.47 -10.26 41.16
N CYS A 699 14.45 -11.56 40.86
CA CYS A 699 13.22 -12.28 40.57
C CYS A 699 12.37 -12.30 41.85
N PRO A 700 11.09 -11.88 41.84
CA PRO A 700 10.33 -11.71 43.08
C PRO A 700 9.90 -13.01 43.75
N ASP A 701 9.76 -14.12 43.02
CA ASP A 701 9.34 -15.41 43.57
C ASP A 701 9.88 -16.60 42.73
N PRO A 702 10.83 -17.41 43.24
CA PRO A 702 11.61 -17.18 44.47
C PRO A 702 12.55 -15.96 44.35
N PRO A 703 12.94 -15.32 45.47
CA PRO A 703 13.84 -14.16 45.51
C PRO A 703 15.26 -14.52 45.07
N LEU A 704 15.48 -14.57 43.75
CA LEU A 704 16.78 -14.92 43.16
C LEU A 704 17.40 -13.70 42.47
N PRO A 705 18.69 -13.37 42.72
CA PRO A 705 19.40 -12.36 41.95
C PRO A 705 19.39 -12.70 40.46
N ASN A 706 19.00 -11.74 39.63
CA ASN A 706 19.01 -11.84 38.18
C ASN A 706 20.16 -10.99 37.61
N ARG A 707 20.95 -11.58 36.71
CA ARG A 707 21.98 -10.88 35.93
C ARG A 707 21.72 -11.08 34.44
N ILE A 708 21.91 -10.01 33.68
CA ILE A 708 21.70 -10.02 32.23
C ILE A 708 23.05 -9.87 31.55
N TYR A 709 23.42 -10.87 30.75
CA TYR A 709 24.62 -10.87 29.95
C TYR A 709 24.28 -10.55 28.51
N ARG A 710 24.89 -9.48 28.02
CA ARG A 710 24.84 -9.10 26.62
C ARG A 710 25.88 -9.89 25.85
N ILE A 711 25.39 -10.69 24.90
CA ILE A 711 26.18 -11.51 24.01
C ILE A 711 26.26 -10.81 22.66
N ILE A 712 27.49 -10.61 22.18
CA ILE A 712 27.74 -10.08 20.85
C ILE A 712 28.24 -11.22 19.96
N TRP A 713 27.45 -11.52 18.94
CA TRP A 713 27.73 -12.56 17.96
C TRP A 713 28.33 -11.94 16.70
N GLN A 714 29.38 -12.56 16.17
CA GLN A 714 29.97 -12.19 14.89
C GLN A 714 30.59 -13.43 14.24
N GLY A 715 30.18 -13.73 13.00
CA GLY A 715 30.86 -14.72 12.15
C GLY A 715 32.07 -14.11 11.46
N TRP A 716 33.16 -14.86 11.32
CA TRP A 716 34.43 -14.33 10.82
C TRP A 716 34.79 -14.88 9.45
N LYS A 717 34.76 -16.20 9.31
CA LYS A 717 34.88 -16.88 8.01
C LYS A 717 33.52 -16.99 7.36
N LEU A 718 32.49 -17.25 8.16
CA LEU A 718 31.15 -17.50 7.68
C LEU A 718 30.27 -16.24 7.80
N PRO A 719 29.31 -16.07 6.87
CA PRO A 719 28.31 -15.03 6.98
C PRO A 719 27.35 -15.39 8.11
N MET A 720 27.19 -14.47 9.07
CA MET A 720 26.17 -14.59 10.11
C MET A 720 25.06 -13.59 9.79
N GLY A 721 23.91 -14.09 9.35
CA GLY A 721 22.68 -13.31 9.21
C GLY A 721 21.93 -13.18 10.54
N ARG A 722 20.88 -12.35 10.56
CA ARG A 722 20.03 -12.15 11.73
C ARG A 722 19.30 -13.42 12.11
N GLU A 723 18.72 -14.11 11.12
CA GLU A 723 17.97 -15.35 11.36
C GLU A 723 18.88 -16.45 11.93
N MET A 724 20.07 -16.60 11.36
CA MET A 724 21.07 -17.54 11.86
C MET A 724 21.52 -17.23 13.29
N CYS A 725 21.81 -15.96 13.59
CA CYS A 725 22.17 -15.53 14.94
C CYS A 725 21.07 -15.87 15.95
N GLY A 726 19.80 -15.62 15.59
CA GLY A 726 18.64 -15.98 16.40
C GLY A 726 18.60 -17.47 16.74
N ARG A 727 18.75 -18.33 15.73
CA ARG A 727 18.76 -19.79 15.91
C ARG A 727 19.92 -20.27 16.77
N ILE A 728 21.15 -19.80 16.50
CA ILE A 728 22.35 -20.16 17.26
C ILE A 728 22.21 -19.75 18.73
N HIS A 729 21.65 -18.57 18.99
CA HIS A 729 21.46 -18.08 20.35
C HIS A 729 20.42 -18.87 21.13
N GLU A 730 19.33 -19.29 20.48
CA GLU A 730 18.35 -20.17 21.13
C GLU A 730 18.94 -21.56 21.39
N GLU A 731 19.72 -22.11 20.46
CA GLU A 731 20.41 -23.40 20.70
C GLU A 731 21.43 -23.28 21.84
N LEU A 732 22.16 -22.18 21.92
CA LEU A 732 23.04 -21.89 23.06
C LEU A 732 22.23 -21.91 24.37
N ARG A 733 21.07 -21.24 24.40
CA ARG A 733 20.21 -21.20 25.58
C ARG A 733 19.72 -22.60 25.97
N CYS A 734 19.24 -23.40 25.03
CA CYS A 734 18.79 -24.77 25.31
C CYS A 734 19.94 -25.64 25.86
N ARG A 735 21.14 -25.55 25.28
CA ARG A 735 22.32 -26.30 25.77
C ARG A 735 22.79 -25.83 27.15
N ILE A 736 22.63 -24.54 27.45
CA ILE A 736 22.89 -23.98 28.77
C ILE A 736 21.93 -24.60 29.79
N GLU A 737 20.63 -24.65 29.48
CA GLU A 737 19.60 -25.27 30.32
C GLU A 737 19.91 -26.76 30.55
N GLU A 738 20.22 -27.52 29.49
CA GLU A 738 20.60 -28.94 29.59
C GLU A 738 21.82 -29.19 30.47
N ARG A 739 22.88 -28.37 30.34
CA ARG A 739 24.10 -28.49 31.17
C ARG A 739 23.83 -28.16 32.63
N ILE A 740 23.02 -27.13 32.90
CA ILE A 740 22.64 -26.74 34.26
C ILE A 740 21.91 -27.90 34.95
N GLU A 741 21.01 -28.58 34.24
CA GLU A 741 20.27 -29.73 34.76
C GLU A 741 21.17 -30.96 34.95
N GLN A 742 22.04 -31.27 33.98
CA GLN A 742 22.93 -32.44 34.04
C GLN A 742 24.00 -32.35 35.15
N GLU A 743 24.51 -31.14 35.42
CA GLU A 743 25.58 -30.90 36.40
C GLU A 743 25.07 -30.37 37.74
N GLU A 744 23.74 -30.28 37.92
CA GLU A 744 23.06 -29.72 39.12
C GLU A 744 23.64 -28.37 39.58
N LEU A 745 23.92 -27.47 38.63
CA LEU A 745 24.58 -26.19 38.93
C LEU A 745 23.66 -25.24 39.73
N PRO A 746 24.21 -24.40 40.63
CA PRO A 746 23.43 -23.45 41.46
C PRO A 746 23.01 -22.18 40.68
N ILE A 747 22.73 -22.31 39.38
CA ILE A 747 22.29 -21.26 38.47
C ILE A 747 21.05 -21.75 37.71
N THR A 748 20.18 -20.87 37.26
CA THR A 748 19.08 -21.21 36.34
C THR A 748 18.94 -20.10 35.32
N SER A 749 18.76 -20.41 34.04
CA SER A 749 18.40 -19.38 33.07
C SER A 749 16.98 -18.89 33.40
N ALA A 750 16.76 -17.58 33.41
CA ALA A 750 15.42 -17.02 33.47
C ALA A 750 14.87 -16.90 32.05
N ALA A 751 13.64 -17.37 31.82
CA ALA A 751 12.85 -16.88 30.69
C ALA A 751 12.69 -15.35 30.84
N PRO A 752 12.63 -14.57 29.73
CA PRO A 752 12.82 -13.12 29.79
C PRO A 752 11.85 -12.43 30.76
N ALA A 753 12.40 -11.83 31.81
CA ALA A 753 11.66 -11.21 32.90
C ALA A 753 10.83 -10.01 32.42
N ALA A 754 9.53 -10.07 32.69
CA ALA A 754 8.59 -8.95 32.57
C ALA A 754 8.95 -7.84 33.58
N ALA A 755 9.25 -6.64 33.09
CA ALA A 755 9.53 -5.49 33.93
C ALA A 755 8.24 -4.86 34.46
N ALA A 756 8.09 -4.87 35.80
CA ALA A 756 7.05 -4.20 36.55
C ALA A 756 7.21 -2.67 36.55
N ALA A 757 6.07 -1.99 36.66
CA ALA A 757 5.91 -0.54 36.55
C ALA A 757 6.28 0.27 37.81
N ALA A 758 6.83 1.49 37.62
CA ALA A 758 6.49 2.72 38.36
C ALA A 758 7.04 3.98 37.65
N ALA A 759 6.21 5.02 37.53
CA ALA A 759 6.51 6.37 36.99
C ALA A 759 6.70 7.40 38.14
N PRO A 760 6.78 8.75 37.95
CA PRO A 760 7.25 9.62 36.84
C PRO A 760 8.23 10.76 37.28
N ALA A 761 8.89 11.48 36.34
CA ALA A 761 8.90 12.97 36.22
C ALA A 761 10.04 13.61 35.35
N LYS A 762 9.59 14.46 34.40
CA LYS A 762 10.10 15.76 33.86
C LYS A 762 11.24 15.89 32.83
N GLU A 763 10.79 16.26 31.61
CA GLU A 763 11.10 17.43 30.75
C GLU A 763 12.50 18.06 30.69
N GLU A 764 13.07 18.11 29.46
CA GLU A 764 13.40 19.37 28.77
C GLU A 764 13.42 19.25 27.23
N ALA A 765 12.45 19.93 26.62
CA ALA A 765 12.48 20.83 25.47
C ALA A 765 13.23 20.56 24.13
N ALA A 766 12.40 20.62 23.07
CA ALA A 766 12.49 21.48 21.88
C ALA A 766 13.20 21.00 20.61
N GLY A 767 12.42 21.01 19.52
CA GLY A 767 12.82 20.84 18.12
C GLY A 767 11.60 20.68 17.23
N ASP A 768 10.71 21.69 17.27
CA ASP A 768 9.57 21.87 16.34
C ASP A 768 10.10 22.58 15.08
N ASP A 769 9.65 22.16 13.89
CA ASP A 769 9.37 23.06 12.76
C ASP A 769 8.67 22.30 11.62
N ASP A 770 7.45 22.74 11.35
CA ASP A 770 6.60 22.45 10.19
C ASP A 770 7.31 22.77 8.85
N PHE A 771 7.08 21.95 7.81
CA PHE A 771 7.20 22.41 6.42
C PHE A 771 6.10 21.82 5.52
N ASP A 772 5.63 22.70 4.65
CA ASP A 772 4.24 22.89 4.21
C ASP A 772 3.76 21.95 3.09
N LEU A 773 2.45 21.69 3.16
CA LEU A 773 1.61 20.86 2.30
C LEU A 773 0.59 21.81 1.66
N PHE A 774 0.94 22.52 0.57
CA PHE A 774 0.05 22.91 -0.54
C PHE A 774 0.89 23.52 -1.68
N GLY A 775 1.55 22.65 -2.44
CA GLY A 775 1.83 22.88 -3.85
C GLY A 775 0.86 22.01 -4.64
N SER A 776 0.06 22.65 -5.48
CA SER A 776 -1.06 22.13 -6.27
C SER A 776 -0.76 20.88 -7.11
N GLU A 777 -1.86 20.17 -7.40
CA GLU A 777 -2.10 18.96 -8.17
C GLU A 777 -1.42 18.89 -9.55
N ASP A 778 -0.96 17.71 -9.97
CA ASP A 778 -1.75 16.83 -10.85
C ASP A 778 -1.18 15.38 -10.95
N GLU A 779 -2.15 14.46 -11.03
CA GLU A 779 -2.16 13.05 -11.50
C GLU A 779 -1.55 11.87 -10.70
N GLU A 780 -2.49 11.02 -10.22
CA GLU A 780 -2.61 9.53 -10.36
C GLU A 780 -1.46 8.62 -9.88
N GLU A 781 -1.63 7.43 -9.31
CA GLU A 781 -2.68 6.44 -9.03
C GLU A 781 -2.06 5.47 -7.96
N ASP A 782 -2.78 4.49 -7.39
CA ASP A 782 -2.18 3.15 -7.18
C ASP A 782 -3.11 2.08 -6.56
N GLU A 783 -3.20 0.98 -7.30
CA GLU A 783 -3.91 -0.28 -7.05
C GLU A 783 -3.04 -1.37 -6.36
N GLU A 784 -1.75 -1.12 -6.10
CA GLU A 784 -0.86 -2.11 -5.47
C GLU A 784 -1.18 -2.36 -3.99
N LYS A 785 -1.85 -1.38 -3.34
CA LYS A 785 -2.38 -1.50 -1.98
C LYS A 785 -3.47 -2.56 -1.84
N LYS A 786 -4.09 -3.02 -2.94
CA LYS A 786 -5.13 -4.07 -2.89
C LYS A 786 -4.58 -5.49 -3.08
N LYS A 787 -3.41 -5.68 -3.71
CA LYS A 787 -2.78 -7.01 -3.88
C LYS A 787 -1.91 -7.42 -2.69
N ILE A 788 -1.25 -6.45 -2.05
CA ILE A 788 -0.46 -6.68 -0.83
C ILE A 788 -1.35 -7.02 0.38
N VAL A 789 -2.61 -6.56 0.40
CA VAL A 789 -3.58 -6.92 1.45
C VAL A 789 -4.05 -8.38 1.31
N GLU A 790 -4.14 -8.92 0.07
CA GLU A 790 -4.54 -10.32 -0.16
C GLU A 790 -3.37 -11.33 -0.07
N GLU A 791 -2.13 -10.93 -0.35
CA GLU A 791 -0.94 -11.77 -0.05
C GLU A 791 -0.63 -11.78 1.46
N ARG A 792 -0.90 -10.68 2.18
CA ARG A 792 -0.79 -10.62 3.65
C ARG A 792 -1.88 -11.42 4.38
N LEU A 793 -3.10 -11.55 3.85
CA LEU A 793 -4.12 -12.47 4.38
C LEU A 793 -3.72 -13.97 4.24
N ALA A 794 -2.94 -14.31 3.22
CA ALA A 794 -2.55 -15.69 2.86
C ALA A 794 -1.22 -16.15 3.49
N ALA A 795 -0.18 -15.30 3.55
CA ALA A 795 1.04 -15.56 4.34
C ALA A 795 0.73 -15.75 5.84
N TYR A 796 -0.41 -15.21 6.28
CA TYR A 796 -0.88 -15.28 7.64
C TYR A 796 -1.79 -16.48 7.93
N ALA A 797 -2.18 -17.27 6.93
CA ALA A 797 -2.84 -18.56 7.13
C ALA A 797 -1.83 -19.74 7.10
N GLU A 798 -0.64 -19.55 6.50
CA GLU A 798 0.40 -20.58 6.38
C GLU A 798 1.42 -20.57 7.53
N LYS A 799 1.76 -19.41 8.11
CA LYS A 799 2.53 -19.31 9.38
C LYS A 799 1.76 -19.83 10.62
N LYS A 800 0.50 -20.20 10.41
CA LYS A 800 -0.54 -20.47 11.39
C LYS A 800 -0.87 -21.93 11.63
N ALA A 801 -0.13 -22.89 11.07
CA ALA A 801 -0.65 -24.26 11.05
C ALA A 801 0.34 -25.38 11.30
N LYS A 802 1.65 -25.21 11.14
CA LYS A 802 2.57 -26.35 11.23
C LYS A 802 4.00 -25.92 11.59
N LYS A 803 4.64 -26.29 12.70
CA LYS A 803 4.31 -27.00 13.97
C LYS A 803 5.60 -26.89 14.83
N ALA A 804 5.58 -26.28 16.01
CA ALA A 804 5.47 -26.92 17.35
C ALA A 804 6.72 -27.69 17.87
N GLY A 805 7.43 -27.06 18.80
CA GLY A 805 8.22 -27.59 19.93
C GLY A 805 8.01 -26.65 21.14
N PRO A 806 8.29 -27.03 22.40
CA PRO A 806 7.53 -26.61 23.58
C PRO A 806 7.47 -25.09 23.79
N ILE A 807 6.29 -24.67 24.21
CA ILE A 807 5.64 -23.45 23.75
C ILE A 807 5.77 -22.36 24.82
N ALA A 808 6.60 -21.34 24.59
CA ALA A 808 6.54 -20.09 25.34
C ALA A 808 5.24 -19.37 24.96
N LYS A 809 4.34 -19.15 25.93
CA LYS A 809 3.01 -18.57 25.67
C LYS A 809 3.01 -17.12 26.12
N SER A 810 3.12 -16.14 25.24
CA SER A 810 2.96 -14.74 25.66
C SER A 810 1.49 -14.34 25.74
N SER A 811 1.03 -13.88 26.91
CA SER A 811 -0.22 -13.13 27.05
C SER A 811 0.00 -11.67 26.66
N VAL A 812 -0.55 -11.29 25.52
CA VAL A 812 -0.53 -9.93 24.98
C VAL A 812 -1.87 -9.27 25.18
N ILE A 813 -1.88 -8.05 25.70
CA ILE A 813 -3.06 -7.19 25.75
C ILE A 813 -2.93 -6.19 24.61
N LEU A 814 -3.79 -6.35 23.60
CA LEU A 814 -3.82 -5.52 22.42
C LEU A 814 -4.95 -4.49 22.54
N ASP A 815 -4.60 -3.22 22.35
CA ASP A 815 -5.57 -2.15 22.13
C ASP A 815 -5.77 -1.97 20.62
N VAL A 816 -6.89 -2.48 20.13
CA VAL A 816 -7.29 -2.34 18.73
C VAL A 816 -8.11 -1.05 18.60
N LYS A 817 -7.54 -0.03 17.95
CA LYS A 817 -8.18 1.26 17.72
C LYS A 817 -8.95 1.24 16.40
N PRO A 818 -10.25 1.53 16.39
CA PRO A 818 -10.98 1.64 15.13
C PRO A 818 -10.72 2.98 14.43
N TRP A 819 -11.06 3.07 13.14
CA TRP A 819 -10.95 4.31 12.36
C TRP A 819 -11.88 5.42 12.83
N ASP A 820 -13.07 5.06 13.28
CA ASP A 820 -14.09 6.00 13.75
C ASP A 820 -15.06 5.32 14.73
N ASP A 821 -15.88 6.13 15.42
CA ASP A 821 -16.94 5.70 16.35
C ASP A 821 -18.03 4.85 15.68
N GLU A 822 -18.11 4.96 14.37
CA GLU A 822 -18.98 4.29 13.42
C GLU A 822 -18.56 2.85 13.05
N THR A 823 -17.43 2.34 13.56
CA THR A 823 -16.95 0.98 13.27
C THR A 823 -17.68 -0.04 14.17
N ASP A 824 -18.31 -1.09 13.62
CA ASP A 824 -19.01 -2.10 14.45
C ASP A 824 -18.00 -2.84 15.32
N LEU A 825 -17.97 -2.49 16.61
CA LEU A 825 -17.02 -3.01 17.59
C LEU A 825 -17.25 -4.49 17.89
N VAL A 826 -18.50 -4.96 17.75
CA VAL A 826 -18.86 -6.37 17.93
C VAL A 826 -18.45 -7.16 16.69
N GLU A 827 -18.58 -6.57 15.50
CA GLU A 827 -18.05 -7.14 14.26
C GLU A 827 -16.52 -7.11 14.26
N MET A 828 -15.88 -6.03 14.70
CA MET A 828 -14.43 -5.91 14.85
C MET A 828 -13.90 -6.93 15.87
N GLU A 829 -14.58 -7.11 17.01
CA GLU A 829 -14.21 -8.17 17.96
C GLU A 829 -14.40 -9.56 17.34
N LYS A 830 -15.49 -9.81 16.62
CA LYS A 830 -15.69 -11.07 15.89
C LYS A 830 -14.64 -11.29 14.82
N LEU A 831 -14.21 -10.24 14.11
CA LEU A 831 -13.19 -10.29 13.07
C LEU A 831 -11.81 -10.55 13.69
N VAL A 832 -11.43 -9.80 14.72
CA VAL A 832 -10.18 -10.03 15.48
C VAL A 832 -10.16 -11.44 16.05
N ARG A 833 -11.27 -11.90 16.66
CA ARG A 833 -11.40 -13.29 17.16
C ARG A 833 -11.46 -14.34 16.04
N SER A 834 -11.89 -13.98 14.83
CA SER A 834 -11.92 -14.89 13.68
C SER A 834 -10.53 -15.20 13.12
N ILE A 835 -9.49 -14.50 13.57
CA ILE A 835 -8.09 -14.88 13.34
C ILE A 835 -7.80 -16.14 14.20
N GLU A 836 -7.89 -17.35 13.64
CA GLU A 836 -7.58 -18.64 14.34
C GLU A 836 -6.19 -19.24 14.02
N MET A 837 -5.15 -19.17 14.90
CA MET A 837 -3.71 -19.13 14.50
C MET A 837 -2.75 -20.31 14.79
N ASP A 838 -3.10 -21.57 15.05
CA ASP A 838 -2.15 -22.58 15.62
C ASP A 838 -1.14 -21.98 16.60
N GLY A 839 -1.58 -21.88 17.84
CA GLY A 839 -0.84 -21.21 18.90
C GLY A 839 -1.31 -19.78 19.18
N LEU A 840 -2.56 -19.43 18.87
CA LEU A 840 -3.21 -18.18 19.29
C LEU A 840 -4.52 -18.51 19.98
N VAL A 841 -4.66 -18.07 21.22
CA VAL A 841 -5.87 -18.25 22.02
C VAL A 841 -6.37 -16.88 22.47
N TRP A 842 -7.53 -16.47 21.98
CA TRP A 842 -8.15 -15.21 22.36
C TRP A 842 -8.77 -15.32 23.76
N GLY A 843 -8.36 -14.44 24.66
CA GLY A 843 -8.91 -14.26 26.00
C GLY A 843 -10.13 -13.34 26.04
N GLY A 844 -10.44 -12.84 27.24
CA GLY A 844 -11.51 -11.87 27.46
C GLY A 844 -11.22 -10.53 26.77
N GLY A 845 -12.23 -9.97 26.12
CA GLY A 845 -12.19 -8.63 25.53
C GLY A 845 -13.07 -7.67 26.31
N LYS A 846 -12.63 -6.42 26.48
CA LYS A 846 -13.46 -5.34 27.03
C LYS A 846 -13.34 -4.08 26.15
N LEU A 847 -14.44 -3.37 26.00
CA LEU A 847 -14.47 -2.11 25.26
C LEU A 847 -14.13 -0.96 26.23
N LEU A 848 -13.07 -0.21 25.94
CA LEU A 848 -12.64 0.94 26.73
C LEU A 848 -12.80 2.24 25.93
N PRO A 849 -13.35 3.32 26.49
CA PRO A 849 -13.47 4.60 25.79
C PRO A 849 -12.09 5.31 25.68
N ILE A 850 -11.73 5.81 24.49
CA ILE A 850 -10.48 6.59 24.28
C ILE A 850 -10.74 8.11 24.29
N GLY A 851 -11.98 8.52 24.03
CA GLY A 851 -12.31 9.90 23.73
C GLY A 851 -13.13 9.99 22.46
N TYR A 852 -13.84 11.09 22.20
CA TYR A 852 -14.55 11.28 20.92
C TYR A 852 -15.59 10.17 20.66
N GLY A 853 -16.13 9.57 21.74
CA GLY A 853 -17.02 8.40 21.82
C GLY A 853 -16.58 7.17 21.00
N ILE A 854 -15.33 7.18 20.55
CA ILE A 854 -14.62 6.03 20.03
C ILE A 854 -14.23 5.13 21.21
N LYS A 855 -14.69 3.88 21.16
CA LYS A 855 -14.30 2.82 22.10
C LYS A 855 -13.24 1.96 21.41
N LYS A 856 -12.09 1.73 22.05
CA LYS A 856 -11.14 0.69 21.62
C LYS A 856 -11.58 -0.66 22.15
N LEU A 857 -11.25 -1.70 21.38
CA LEU A 857 -11.29 -3.06 21.85
C LEU A 857 -9.97 -3.38 22.53
N GLN A 858 -10.00 -3.55 23.85
CA GLN A 858 -8.88 -4.12 24.60
C GLN A 858 -9.11 -5.62 24.69
N ILE A 859 -8.33 -6.39 23.95
CA ILE A 859 -8.46 -7.84 23.89
C ILE A 859 -7.18 -8.50 24.37
N ILE A 860 -7.34 -9.47 25.26
CA ILE A 860 -6.25 -10.31 25.73
C ILE A 860 -6.09 -11.46 24.74
N THR A 861 -4.86 -11.81 24.40
CA THR A 861 -4.56 -12.95 23.56
C THR A 861 -3.32 -13.67 24.08
N VAL A 862 -3.32 -14.99 24.01
CA VAL A 862 -2.19 -15.83 24.38
C VAL A 862 -1.61 -16.40 23.09
N ILE A 863 -0.39 -15.99 22.76
CA ILE A 863 0.34 -16.42 21.57
C ILE A 863 1.45 -17.37 21.93
N GLU A 864 1.70 -18.35 21.10
CA GLU A 864 2.85 -19.23 21.15
C GLU A 864 3.99 -18.53 20.38
N ASP A 865 5.00 -18.00 21.08
CA ASP A 865 6.02 -17.09 20.52
C ASP A 865 6.78 -17.68 19.32
N LEU A 866 6.90 -19.01 19.28
CA LEU A 866 7.55 -19.76 18.20
C LEU A 866 6.70 -19.87 16.92
N LYS A 867 5.37 -19.65 17.02
CA LYS A 867 4.42 -19.81 15.90
C LYS A 867 3.79 -18.49 15.48
N VAL A 868 3.60 -17.58 16.43
CA VAL A 868 2.88 -16.33 16.22
C VAL A 868 3.74 -15.18 16.73
N SER A 869 4.31 -14.40 15.81
CA SER A 869 4.95 -13.13 16.16
C SER A 869 3.88 -12.08 16.49
N VAL A 870 4.13 -11.25 17.51
CA VAL A 870 3.25 -10.13 17.89
C VAL A 870 3.18 -9.09 16.80
N ASP A 871 4.32 -8.78 16.18
CA ASP A 871 4.41 -7.82 15.08
C ASP A 871 3.67 -8.35 13.86
N ASP A 872 3.81 -9.66 13.58
CA ASP A 872 2.97 -10.31 12.60
C ASP A 872 1.50 -10.12 13.03
N LEU A 873 1.12 -10.36 14.30
CA LEU A 873 -0.31 -10.34 14.73
C LEU A 873 -0.92 -8.95 14.62
N ILE A 874 -0.12 -7.93 14.91
CA ILE A 874 -0.45 -6.53 14.68
C ILE A 874 -0.55 -6.23 13.19
N GLU A 875 0.38 -6.71 12.37
CA GLU A 875 0.31 -6.58 10.91
C GLU A 875 -0.90 -7.31 10.32
N LYS A 876 -1.34 -8.44 10.89
CA LYS A 876 -2.57 -9.11 10.46
C LYS A 876 -3.79 -8.32 10.85
N ILE A 877 -3.89 -7.93 12.11
CA ILE A 877 -5.07 -7.21 12.58
C ILE A 877 -5.17 -5.86 11.85
N THR A 878 -4.04 -5.20 11.59
CA THR A 878 -4.00 -3.92 10.88
C THR A 878 -4.06 -4.08 9.36
N GLY A 879 -3.61 -5.20 8.79
CA GLY A 879 -3.58 -5.47 7.35
C GLY A 879 -4.85 -6.16 6.84
N ASP A 880 -5.28 -7.23 7.50
CA ASP A 880 -6.49 -7.99 7.14
C ASP A 880 -7.76 -7.24 7.52
N PHE A 881 -7.69 -6.47 8.61
CA PHE A 881 -8.78 -5.61 9.07
C PHE A 881 -8.41 -4.13 9.00
N GLU A 882 -7.56 -3.72 8.05
CA GLU A 882 -7.30 -2.31 7.69
C GLU A 882 -8.62 -1.54 7.46
N ASP A 883 -9.67 -2.28 7.15
CA ASP A 883 -11.04 -1.85 6.95
C ASP A 883 -11.77 -1.38 8.22
N HIS A 884 -11.38 -1.87 9.40
CA HIS A 884 -12.01 -1.61 10.71
C HIS A 884 -11.00 -1.06 11.73
N VAL A 885 -9.72 -1.38 11.59
CA VAL A 885 -8.65 -1.10 12.54
C VAL A 885 -7.74 -0.01 12.00
N GLN A 886 -7.67 1.11 12.72
CA GLN A 886 -6.76 2.23 12.45
C GLN A 886 -5.32 1.91 12.84
N SER A 887 -5.14 1.33 14.01
CA SER A 887 -3.86 0.89 14.55
C SER A 887 -4.09 -0.09 15.69
N VAL A 888 -3.08 -0.90 15.99
CA VAL A 888 -3.05 -1.76 17.16
C VAL A 888 -1.86 -1.37 18.01
N ASP A 889 -2.12 -1.06 19.27
CA ASP A 889 -1.06 -0.74 20.24
C ASP A 889 -0.94 -1.88 21.25
N ILE A 890 0.29 -2.21 21.64
CA ILE A 890 0.56 -3.16 22.72
C ILE A 890 0.42 -2.41 24.05
N VAL A 891 -0.54 -2.82 24.87
CA VAL A 891 -0.76 -2.24 26.20
C VAL A 891 0.10 -2.92 27.24
N ALA A 892 0.13 -4.25 27.18
CA ALA A 892 0.91 -5.09 28.07
C ALA A 892 1.32 -6.34 27.29
N PHE A 893 2.56 -6.75 27.49
CA PHE A 893 3.13 -7.95 26.89
C PHE A 893 3.75 -8.77 28.01
N ASN A 894 3.07 -9.83 28.42
CA ASN A 894 3.48 -10.68 29.53
C ASN A 894 3.82 -12.06 28.99
N LYS A 895 5.07 -12.50 29.13
CA LYS A 895 5.46 -13.88 28.81
C LYS A 895 4.90 -14.82 29.90
N ILE A 896 4.23 -15.91 29.49
CA ILE A 896 3.69 -16.98 30.37
C ILE A 896 4.48 -18.27 30.15
#